data_AF-A0A3S1BMV6-F1
#
_entry.id   AF-A0A3S1BMV6-F1
#
_cell.length_a   1.000
_cell.length_b   1.000
_cell.length_c   1.000
_cell.angle_alpha   90.00
_cell.angle_beta   90.00
_cell.angle_gamma   90.00
#
_symmetry.space_group_name_H-M   'P 1'
#
loop_
_entity.id
_entity.type
_entity.pdbx_description
1 polymer ?
#
loop_
_entity_poly.entity_id
_entity_poly.type
_entity_poly.pdbx_seq_one_letter_code
_entity_poly.pdbx_strand_id
1 'polypeptide(L)'
;FYGCDCEARVCWFCCANRYIHKKQLVGKNPQPYKSKFTLVELPGFEKLVSDSGYLSLREGPQLSKALVALDKLITSLASHPDPDRVINYNDSKLTQLLADQLGGNCHTRALVCLKPESNPDVVNAIVRFCGHLAQVKNFPVVNDALAQALLTQDRARLIDLKYQAGVGPTTMTSAPGYVGDSTSEIRRLQTENLVLKDNNERLQLRLNQLGSKFGQVANNKTDLSQQLLLSEEEKLKVSQSLVEMQIENNKIKEEAEATNFELTNKIILLENQLVEAQNERDRFHKSSKASSDRLNEMEADRKDLADEYVVLKTNYLALTNEHKKECHRNENLAIELLNLVNNKAALMRQVNLLTNDPSQMDDPNAEIDRVKAIVQQNTSGKIKADQILGSQKDREKVEDRLFASSRKFETQINRLKNDFGDEHKKNESRMNSLMKELADTRMLARERQQKISELSAKVITLRGEKEALESQCNRLQHKVKDLGEDFRARLVKYVEDIAEYVDKGSGVPGQAQQRRMRDYCDSMLKDIRRSHKEREDQLSQAAQAFKKRLQNTAHSYEMVLVAYRNLRQTCEARGFERVDLGPDETELRLGDTELQSSHLKELDKAKGDLGKLKNELDAIKLKYGLFGEDKKDGFGDFAGMSVSGKSDLWSALRKQLREFTLNTQQQLEQERARLLSENQVLQQQLKESQEYIDSHLVRYKQEIIRLRRLLGMSETDVNFPTTSKNRRR
;
A
#
# COMPACT_ATOMS: atom_id res chain seq x y z
N PHE A 1 0.87 -18.28 -23.27
CA PHE A 1 0.73 -17.27 -22.21
C PHE A 1 1.47 -16.02 -22.65
N TYR A 2 0.71 -14.98 -22.95
CA TYR A 2 1.20 -13.68 -23.41
C TYR A 2 1.65 -12.84 -22.21
N GLY A 3 2.68 -12.01 -22.43
CA GLY A 3 2.92 -10.77 -21.69
C GLY A 3 3.87 -10.86 -20.50
N CYS A 4 5.16 -10.64 -20.73
CA CYS A 4 6.03 -10.01 -19.75
C CYS A 4 7.05 -9.16 -20.51
N ASP A 5 6.76 -7.86 -20.59
CA ASP A 5 7.74 -6.84 -20.94
C ASP A 5 8.70 -6.68 -19.76
N CYS A 6 9.95 -7.07 -19.98
CA CYS A 6 11.06 -6.65 -19.14
C CYS A 6 12.16 -6.12 -20.05
N GLU A 7 12.26 -4.79 -20.13
CA GLU A 7 13.47 -4.11 -20.57
C GLU A 7 14.60 -4.42 -19.58
N ALA A 8 15.62 -5.15 -20.04
CA ALA A 8 16.88 -5.27 -19.33
C ALA A 8 18.01 -5.00 -20.32
N ARG A 9 18.71 -3.89 -20.11
CA ARG A 9 19.96 -3.54 -20.81
C ARG A 9 21.12 -3.59 -19.80
N VAL A 10 22.14 -4.36 -20.19
CA VAL A 10 23.57 -4.34 -19.82
C VAL A 10 24.08 -5.30 -18.72
N CYS A 11 24.66 -6.42 -19.22
CA CYS A 11 25.95 -7.10 -18.91
C CYS A 11 26.35 -7.35 -17.44
N TRP A 12 26.70 -8.58 -17.01
CA TRP A 12 27.91 -9.35 -17.37
C TRP A 12 27.67 -10.87 -17.39
N PHE A 13 28.55 -11.60 -18.09
CA PHE A 13 28.62 -13.06 -18.20
C PHE A 13 28.45 -13.79 -16.86
N CYS A 14 27.35 -14.53 -16.69
CA CYS A 14 27.26 -15.57 -15.68
C CYS A 14 26.88 -16.88 -16.37
N CYS A 15 27.89 -17.63 -16.82
CA CYS A 15 27.69 -19.05 -17.11
C CYS A 15 27.52 -19.74 -15.75
N ALA A 16 26.32 -19.64 -15.16
CA ALA A 16 25.97 -20.32 -13.93
C ALA A 16 25.80 -21.80 -14.22
N ASN A 17 26.92 -22.50 -14.40
CA ASN A 17 26.97 -23.96 -14.38
C ASN A 17 26.58 -24.42 -12.96
N ARG A 18 25.29 -24.50 -12.67
CA ARG A 18 24.79 -25.13 -11.44
C ARG A 18 24.87 -26.64 -11.62
N TYR A 19 25.96 -27.22 -11.14
CA TYR A 19 26.12 -28.68 -11.06
C TYR A 19 25.30 -29.18 -9.87
N ILE A 20 24.10 -29.69 -10.11
CA ILE A 20 23.37 -30.42 -9.07
C ILE A 20 23.77 -31.90 -9.19
N HIS A 21 24.74 -32.33 -8.37
CA HIS A 21 25.06 -33.74 -8.20
C HIS A 21 24.10 -34.36 -7.18
N LYS A 22 23.03 -35.00 -7.67
CA LYS A 22 22.16 -35.81 -6.82
C LYS A 22 22.68 -37.25 -6.81
N LYS A 23 23.22 -37.69 -5.67
CA LYS A 23 23.39 -39.11 -5.36
C LYS A 23 22.09 -39.57 -4.70
N GLN A 24 21.33 -40.42 -5.37
CA GLN A 24 20.10 -40.97 -4.82
C GLN A 24 20.27 -42.47 -4.67
N LEU A 25 20.18 -42.96 -3.43
CA LEU A 25 20.07 -44.38 -3.12
C LEU A 25 18.59 -44.74 -3.25
N VAL A 26 18.23 -45.45 -4.31
CA VAL A 26 16.85 -45.92 -4.55
C VAL A 26 16.85 -47.44 -4.45
N GLY A 27 16.18 -47.97 -3.42
CA GLY A 27 15.96 -49.41 -3.20
C GLY A 27 17.09 -50.14 -2.43
N LYS A 28 16.91 -51.46 -2.24
CA LYS A 28 17.84 -52.39 -1.56
C LYS A 28 19.20 -52.59 -2.27
N ASN A 29 19.58 -51.71 -3.20
CA ASN A 29 20.87 -51.79 -3.88
C ASN A 29 21.87 -50.84 -3.22
N PRO A 30 22.99 -51.35 -2.67
CA PRO A 30 23.95 -50.56 -1.89
C PRO A 30 24.84 -49.62 -2.72
N GLN A 31 24.60 -49.49 -4.04
CA GLN A 31 25.47 -48.74 -4.94
C GLN A 31 24.76 -47.49 -5.51
N PRO A 32 25.34 -46.28 -5.35
CA PRO A 32 24.66 -45.02 -5.66
C PRO A 32 24.68 -44.68 -7.16
N TYR A 33 23.51 -44.34 -7.72
CA TYR A 33 23.39 -43.71 -9.04
C TYR A 33 23.81 -42.23 -8.99
N LYS A 34 24.49 -41.74 -10.03
CA LYS A 34 24.93 -40.33 -10.14
C LYS A 34 24.23 -39.61 -11.28
N SER A 35 23.42 -38.59 -10.99
CA SER A 35 22.84 -37.72 -12.03
C SER A 35 23.44 -36.32 -11.99
N LYS A 36 23.51 -35.66 -13.15
CA LYS A 36 23.99 -34.28 -13.35
C LYS A 36 22.92 -33.52 -14.14
N PHE A 37 22.31 -32.53 -13.49
CA PHE A 37 21.41 -31.58 -14.15
C PHE A 37 22.18 -30.29 -14.45
N THR A 38 22.08 -29.77 -15.67
CA THR A 38 22.81 -28.57 -16.12
C THR A 38 21.84 -27.63 -16.83
N LEU A 39 21.73 -26.40 -16.34
CA LEU A 39 21.02 -25.31 -16.99
C LEU A 39 22.05 -24.38 -17.64
N VAL A 40 21.85 -24.06 -18.91
CA VAL A 40 22.78 -23.25 -19.70
C VAL A 40 22.02 -22.09 -20.30
N GLU A 41 22.37 -20.87 -19.91
CA GLU A 41 21.91 -19.64 -20.55
C GLU A 41 22.94 -19.19 -21.57
N LEU A 42 22.54 -19.09 -22.84
CA LEU A 42 23.41 -18.68 -23.92
C LEU A 42 23.21 -17.17 -24.22
N PRO A 43 24.27 -16.46 -24.64
CA PRO A 43 24.12 -15.08 -25.11
C PRO A 43 23.17 -15.00 -26.31
N GLY A 44 22.64 -13.80 -26.57
CA GLY A 44 21.75 -13.54 -27.69
C GLY A 44 22.32 -13.98 -29.04
N PHE A 45 21.50 -14.69 -29.82
CA PHE A 45 21.85 -15.28 -31.11
C PHE A 45 21.81 -14.27 -32.28
N GLU A 46 21.38 -13.02 -32.06
CA GLU A 46 21.48 -11.91 -33.02
C GLU A 46 22.92 -11.68 -33.53
N LYS A 47 23.90 -12.16 -32.78
CA LYS A 47 25.33 -12.11 -33.09
C LYS A 47 25.76 -13.09 -34.18
N LEU A 48 24.92 -14.06 -34.56
CA LEU A 48 25.19 -14.97 -35.68
C LEU A 48 25.05 -14.31 -37.06
N VAL A 49 24.29 -13.20 -37.13
CA VAL A 49 24.03 -12.47 -38.38
C VAL A 49 24.91 -11.23 -38.55
N SER A 50 25.48 -10.74 -37.44
CA SER A 50 26.29 -9.51 -37.44
C SER A 50 27.71 -9.77 -37.95
N ASP A 51 28.30 -8.80 -38.66
CA ASP A 51 29.64 -8.91 -39.22
C ASP A 51 30.70 -9.10 -38.12
N SER A 52 31.53 -10.14 -38.29
CA SER A 52 32.57 -10.55 -37.32
C SER A 52 33.58 -9.43 -37.04
N GLY A 53 33.84 -8.56 -38.01
CA GLY A 53 34.75 -7.41 -37.84
C GLY A 53 34.17 -6.35 -36.88
N TYR A 54 32.88 -6.08 -36.99
CA TYR A 54 32.18 -5.08 -36.18
C TYR A 54 31.94 -5.57 -34.74
N LEU A 55 31.58 -6.84 -34.57
CA LEU A 55 31.38 -7.45 -33.25
C LEU A 55 32.68 -7.53 -32.43
N SER A 56 33.80 -7.88 -33.08
CA SER A 56 35.09 -8.03 -32.40
C SER A 56 35.65 -6.70 -31.87
N LEU A 57 35.30 -5.57 -32.51
CA LEU A 57 35.69 -4.22 -32.08
C LEU A 57 34.87 -3.74 -30.88
N ARG A 58 33.59 -4.13 -30.78
CA ARG A 58 32.64 -3.63 -29.77
C ARG A 58 32.59 -4.46 -28.49
N GLU A 59 32.70 -5.78 -28.59
CA GLU A 59 32.49 -6.69 -27.44
C GLU A 59 33.68 -7.64 -27.17
N GLY A 60 34.72 -7.58 -28.02
CA GLY A 60 35.94 -8.38 -27.91
C GLY A 60 35.87 -9.73 -28.64
N PRO A 61 37.03 -10.29 -29.05
CA PRO A 61 37.11 -11.45 -29.95
C PRO A 61 36.66 -12.78 -29.35
N GLN A 62 36.55 -12.90 -28.03
CA GLN A 62 36.31 -14.18 -27.35
C GLN A 62 34.82 -14.56 -27.30
N LEU A 63 33.92 -13.59 -27.23
CA LEU A 63 32.48 -13.83 -27.12
C LEU A 63 31.84 -14.27 -28.43
N SER A 64 32.12 -13.53 -29.51
CA SER A 64 31.68 -13.87 -30.86
C SER A 64 32.23 -15.23 -31.31
N LYS A 65 33.49 -15.54 -30.96
CA LYS A 65 34.13 -16.83 -31.27
C LYS A 65 33.42 -18.03 -30.62
N ALA A 66 32.88 -17.88 -29.40
CA ALA A 66 32.20 -18.97 -28.70
C ALA A 66 30.88 -19.38 -29.37
N LEU A 67 30.07 -18.41 -29.80
CA LEU A 67 28.80 -18.69 -30.48
C LEU A 67 29.03 -19.25 -31.90
N VAL A 68 30.00 -18.73 -32.64
CA VAL A 68 30.36 -19.25 -33.96
C VAL A 68 30.93 -20.67 -33.88
N ALA A 69 31.77 -20.96 -32.87
CA ALA A 69 32.27 -22.31 -32.63
C ALA A 69 31.14 -23.28 -32.25
N LEU A 70 30.16 -22.81 -31.48
CA LEU A 70 28.98 -23.60 -31.11
C LEU A 70 28.11 -23.95 -32.34
N ASP A 71 27.85 -22.97 -33.21
CA ASP A 71 27.09 -23.19 -34.45
C ASP A 71 27.79 -24.17 -35.41
N LYS A 72 29.12 -24.01 -35.57
CA LYS A 72 29.94 -24.96 -36.33
C LYS A 72 29.89 -26.37 -35.77
N LEU A 73 30.01 -26.51 -34.45
CA LEU A 73 29.92 -27.79 -33.76
C LEU A 73 28.55 -28.45 -33.99
N ILE A 74 27.46 -27.71 -33.77
CA ILE A 74 26.10 -28.24 -33.93
C ILE A 74 25.83 -28.65 -35.37
N THR A 75 26.29 -27.85 -36.34
CA THR A 75 26.17 -28.19 -37.77
C THR A 75 26.96 -29.47 -38.09
N SER A 76 28.17 -29.62 -37.55
CA SER A 76 28.98 -30.84 -37.69
C SER A 76 28.27 -32.06 -37.08
N LEU A 77 27.72 -31.92 -35.87
CA LEU A 77 26.98 -32.97 -35.17
C LEU A 77 25.68 -33.37 -35.87
N ALA A 78 24.99 -32.40 -36.48
CA ALA A 78 23.77 -32.65 -37.26
C ALA A 78 24.09 -33.43 -38.55
N SER A 79 25.21 -33.10 -39.20
CA SER A 79 25.64 -33.76 -40.46
C SER A 79 26.17 -35.18 -40.28
N HIS A 80 26.73 -35.51 -39.11
CA HIS A 80 27.31 -36.82 -38.82
C HIS A 80 26.70 -37.38 -37.52
N PRO A 81 25.57 -38.11 -37.59
CA PRO A 81 24.89 -38.63 -36.40
C PRO A 81 25.54 -39.89 -35.79
N ASP A 82 26.61 -40.42 -36.40
CA ASP A 82 27.22 -41.70 -36.03
C ASP A 82 27.98 -41.65 -34.70
N PRO A 83 27.90 -42.69 -33.85
CA PRO A 83 28.50 -42.70 -32.52
C PRO A 83 30.04 -42.71 -32.51
N ASP A 84 30.68 -43.25 -33.55
CA ASP A 84 32.15 -43.43 -33.61
C ASP A 84 32.91 -42.22 -34.18
N ARG A 85 32.22 -41.08 -34.35
CA ARG A 85 32.81 -39.87 -34.94
C ARG A 85 33.75 -39.16 -33.96
N VAL A 86 34.84 -38.59 -34.51
CA VAL A 86 35.73 -37.71 -33.74
C VAL A 86 35.16 -36.30 -33.73
N ILE A 87 34.72 -35.84 -32.56
CA ILE A 87 34.13 -34.51 -32.38
C ILE A 87 35.18 -33.58 -31.76
N ASN A 88 35.48 -32.48 -32.44
CA ASN A 88 36.38 -31.46 -31.90
C ASN A 88 35.62 -30.41 -31.09
N TYR A 89 35.65 -30.54 -29.77
CA TYR A 89 35.07 -29.55 -28.85
C TYR A 89 36.04 -28.40 -28.50
N ASN A 90 37.30 -28.45 -28.94
CA ASN A 90 38.37 -27.56 -28.47
C ASN A 90 38.36 -26.15 -29.08
N ASP A 91 37.46 -25.89 -30.03
CA ASP A 91 37.40 -24.60 -30.73
C ASP A 91 36.98 -23.44 -29.82
N SER A 92 36.27 -23.72 -28.71
CA SER A 92 35.94 -22.75 -27.66
C SER A 92 35.79 -23.40 -26.28
N LYS A 93 35.94 -22.62 -25.21
CA LYS A 93 35.64 -23.09 -23.85
C LYS A 93 34.16 -23.47 -23.68
N LEU A 94 33.26 -22.81 -24.40
CA LEU A 94 31.82 -23.12 -24.36
C LEU A 94 31.55 -24.52 -24.90
N THR A 95 32.09 -24.84 -26.07
CA THR A 95 31.96 -26.16 -26.69
C THR A 95 32.60 -27.26 -25.86
N GLN A 96 33.73 -26.99 -25.18
CA GLN A 96 34.33 -27.93 -24.23
C GLN A 96 33.43 -28.22 -23.02
N LEU A 97 32.81 -27.20 -22.45
CA LEU A 97 31.91 -27.34 -21.29
C LEU A 97 30.61 -28.07 -21.64
N LEU A 98 30.17 -27.97 -22.90
CA LEU A 98 28.94 -28.58 -23.39
C LEU A 98 29.15 -29.95 -24.06
N ALA A 99 30.34 -30.55 -23.93
CA ALA A 99 30.66 -31.82 -24.57
C ALA A 99 29.71 -32.97 -24.14
N ASP A 100 29.30 -33.01 -22.88
CA ASP A 100 28.32 -33.99 -22.39
C ASP A 100 26.92 -33.72 -22.99
N GLN A 101 26.55 -32.44 -23.10
CA GLN A 101 25.22 -31.97 -23.49
C GLN A 101 24.98 -32.02 -25.00
N LEU A 102 26.02 -31.97 -25.83
CA LEU A 102 25.92 -31.95 -27.29
C LEU A 102 26.70 -33.12 -27.88
N GLY A 103 26.02 -34.22 -28.17
CA GLY A 103 26.61 -35.46 -28.71
C GLY A 103 27.16 -36.43 -27.66
N GLY A 104 26.98 -36.15 -26.37
CA GLY A 104 27.52 -36.95 -25.26
C GLY A 104 26.46 -37.65 -24.40
N ASN A 105 26.85 -37.99 -23.17
CA ASN A 105 26.01 -38.66 -22.17
C ASN A 105 25.11 -37.66 -21.42
N CYS A 106 24.07 -37.14 -22.10
CA CYS A 106 23.10 -36.22 -21.49
C CYS A 106 21.74 -36.25 -22.20
N HIS A 107 20.66 -36.12 -21.42
CA HIS A 107 19.36 -35.78 -21.96
C HIS A 107 19.24 -34.26 -22.14
N THR A 108 19.39 -33.80 -23.37
CA THR A 108 19.39 -32.37 -23.68
C THR A 108 18.02 -31.90 -24.16
N ARG A 109 17.60 -30.73 -23.67
CA ARG A 109 16.42 -29.99 -24.09
C ARG A 109 16.82 -28.54 -24.28
N ALA A 110 16.40 -27.94 -25.39
CA ALA A 110 16.65 -26.55 -25.70
C ALA A 110 15.32 -25.78 -25.69
N LEU A 111 15.32 -24.64 -25.00
CA LEU A 111 14.23 -23.68 -25.01
C LEU A 111 14.72 -22.44 -25.74
N VAL A 112 14.05 -22.07 -26.82
CA VAL A 112 14.47 -20.95 -27.68
C VAL A 112 13.38 -19.90 -27.66
N CYS A 113 13.72 -18.70 -27.20
CA CYS A 113 12.82 -17.57 -27.10
C CYS A 113 13.01 -16.65 -28.31
N LEU A 114 11.95 -16.42 -29.07
CA LEU A 114 11.94 -15.52 -30.23
C LEU A 114 11.09 -14.28 -29.90
N LYS A 115 11.61 -13.08 -30.18
CA LYS A 115 10.83 -11.84 -30.03
C LYS A 115 10.05 -11.55 -31.33
N PRO A 116 8.75 -11.19 -31.25
CA PRO A 116 7.90 -10.96 -32.43
C PRO A 116 8.42 -9.88 -33.39
N GLU A 117 9.13 -8.87 -32.89
CA GLU A 117 9.64 -7.72 -33.66
C GLU A 117 11.10 -7.87 -34.13
N SER A 118 11.66 -9.08 -34.06
CA SER A 118 13.07 -9.31 -34.42
C SER A 118 13.30 -9.19 -35.93
N ASN A 119 14.49 -8.73 -36.32
CA ASN A 119 14.93 -8.70 -37.71
C ASN A 119 14.74 -10.09 -38.38
N PRO A 120 14.09 -10.19 -39.56
CA PRO A 120 13.85 -11.45 -40.25
C PRO A 120 15.12 -12.27 -40.50
N ASP A 121 16.27 -11.63 -40.73
CA ASP A 121 17.55 -12.34 -40.93
C ASP A 121 18.02 -13.03 -39.65
N VAL A 122 17.83 -12.38 -38.50
CA VAL A 122 18.14 -12.94 -37.17
C VAL A 122 17.21 -14.09 -36.84
N VAL A 123 15.92 -13.94 -37.11
CA VAL A 123 14.94 -15.02 -36.92
C VAL A 123 15.29 -16.22 -37.80
N ASN A 124 15.61 -15.99 -39.07
CA ASN A 124 16.02 -17.05 -40.00
C ASN A 124 17.28 -17.78 -39.55
N ALA A 125 18.30 -17.06 -39.06
CA ALA A 125 19.51 -17.67 -38.53
C ALA A 125 19.23 -18.53 -37.27
N ILE A 126 18.40 -18.04 -36.35
CA ILE A 126 18.01 -18.79 -35.14
C ILE A 126 17.21 -20.04 -35.51
N VAL A 127 16.25 -19.94 -36.42
CA VAL A 127 15.44 -21.09 -36.85
C VAL A 127 16.31 -22.15 -37.53
N ARG A 128 17.28 -21.75 -38.36
CA ARG A 128 18.26 -22.68 -38.95
C ARG A 128 19.11 -23.38 -37.89
N PHE A 129 19.63 -22.62 -36.94
CA PHE A 129 20.38 -23.16 -35.80
C PHE A 129 19.54 -24.18 -35.01
N CYS A 130 18.29 -23.85 -34.70
CA CYS A 130 17.34 -24.77 -34.04
C CYS A 130 17.10 -26.04 -34.86
N GLY A 131 17.00 -25.91 -36.19
CA GLY A 131 16.87 -27.03 -37.11
C GLY A 131 18.04 -28.00 -37.02
N HIS A 132 19.28 -27.50 -37.01
CA HIS A 132 20.47 -28.33 -36.83
C HIS A 132 20.52 -28.93 -35.41
N LEU A 133 20.22 -28.13 -34.37
CA LEU A 133 20.25 -28.59 -32.99
C LEU A 133 19.26 -29.74 -32.74
N ALA A 134 18.09 -29.71 -33.37
CA ALA A 134 17.10 -30.77 -33.28
C ALA A 134 17.57 -32.11 -33.90
N GLN A 135 18.53 -32.06 -34.82
CA GLN A 135 19.10 -33.25 -35.48
C GLN A 135 20.25 -33.88 -34.69
N VAL A 136 20.80 -33.18 -33.70
CA VAL A 136 21.90 -33.68 -32.87
C VAL A 136 21.41 -34.84 -32.00
N LYS A 137 22.08 -36.01 -32.12
CA LYS A 137 21.81 -37.18 -31.30
C LYS A 137 22.78 -37.28 -30.13
N ASN A 138 22.20 -37.44 -28.93
CA ASN A 138 22.94 -37.75 -27.70
C ASN A 138 22.79 -39.23 -27.34
N PHE A 139 23.72 -39.74 -26.54
CA PHE A 139 23.79 -41.14 -26.14
C PHE A 139 23.79 -41.25 -24.61
N PRO A 140 22.64 -40.98 -23.95
CA PRO A 140 22.54 -41.02 -22.50
C PRO A 140 22.64 -42.46 -21.97
N VAL A 141 23.49 -42.65 -20.96
CA VAL A 141 23.72 -43.92 -20.26
C VAL A 141 23.45 -43.73 -18.78
N VAL A 142 22.83 -44.73 -18.15
CA VAL A 142 22.59 -44.72 -16.70
C VAL A 142 23.92 -44.78 -15.96
N ASN A 143 24.24 -43.73 -15.21
CA ASN A 143 25.49 -43.64 -14.44
C ASN A 143 25.37 -44.43 -13.13
N ASP A 144 25.38 -45.74 -13.25
CA ASP A 144 25.46 -46.68 -12.14
C ASP A 144 26.92 -46.97 -11.75
N ALA A 145 27.12 -47.80 -10.73
CA ALA A 145 28.44 -48.13 -10.25
C ALA A 145 29.25 -49.02 -11.21
N LEU A 146 28.59 -49.80 -12.08
CA LEU A 146 29.26 -50.58 -13.11
C LEU A 146 29.87 -49.66 -14.18
N ALA A 147 29.10 -48.69 -14.66
CA ALA A 147 29.57 -47.66 -15.59
C ALA A 147 30.72 -46.83 -14.98
N GLN A 148 30.64 -46.52 -13.67
CA GLN A 148 31.73 -45.84 -12.97
C GLN A 148 32.99 -46.70 -12.83
N ALA A 149 32.84 -48.01 -12.58
CA ALA A 149 33.96 -48.94 -12.51
C ALA A 149 34.64 -49.08 -13.88
N LEU A 150 33.87 -49.25 -14.95
CA LEU A 150 34.37 -49.29 -16.33
C LEU A 150 35.12 -48.01 -16.70
N LEU A 151 34.54 -46.83 -16.42
CA LEU A 151 35.23 -45.54 -16.64
C LEU A 151 36.54 -45.42 -15.84
N THR A 152 36.59 -45.97 -14.62
CA THR A 152 37.80 -45.96 -13.80
C THR A 152 38.85 -46.90 -14.37
N GLN A 153 38.44 -48.08 -14.84
CA GLN A 153 39.30 -49.05 -15.52
C GLN A 153 39.86 -48.49 -16.84
N ASP A 154 39.02 -47.86 -17.66
CA ASP A 154 39.43 -47.25 -18.94
C ASP A 154 40.38 -46.07 -18.72
N ARG A 155 40.16 -45.25 -17.67
CA ARG A 155 41.09 -44.18 -17.27
C ARG A 155 42.44 -44.74 -16.81
N ALA A 156 42.45 -45.81 -16.03
CA ALA A 156 43.68 -46.49 -15.62
C ALA A 156 44.43 -47.04 -16.84
N ARG A 157 43.72 -47.71 -17.76
CA ARG A 157 44.28 -48.21 -19.02
C ARG A 157 44.82 -47.09 -19.91
N LEU A 158 44.15 -45.93 -19.97
CA LEU A 158 44.62 -44.74 -20.68
C LEU A 158 45.92 -44.18 -20.07
N ILE A 159 46.05 -44.23 -18.75
CA ILE A 159 47.29 -43.82 -18.05
C ILE A 159 48.41 -44.82 -18.32
N ASP A 160 48.12 -46.12 -18.25
CA ASP A 160 49.09 -47.19 -18.54
C ASP A 160 49.55 -47.16 -20.00
N LEU A 161 48.65 -46.96 -20.96
CA LEU A 161 48.98 -46.78 -22.38
C LEU A 161 49.83 -45.52 -22.60
N LYS A 162 49.56 -44.43 -21.88
CA LYS A 162 50.41 -43.23 -21.89
C LYS A 162 51.78 -43.48 -21.26
N TYR A 163 51.88 -44.36 -20.27
CA TYR A 163 53.13 -44.74 -19.62
C TYR A 163 53.98 -45.68 -20.49
N GLN A 164 53.34 -46.68 -21.11
CA GLN A 164 53.94 -47.61 -22.08
C GLN A 164 54.39 -46.89 -23.37
N ALA A 165 53.77 -45.75 -23.69
CA ALA A 165 54.25 -44.84 -24.74
C ALA A 165 55.55 -44.07 -24.37
N GLY A 166 56.15 -44.33 -23.19
CA GLY A 166 57.56 -44.00 -22.90
C GLY A 166 57.81 -42.75 -22.04
N VAL A 167 57.10 -42.55 -20.94
CA VAL A 167 57.31 -41.38 -20.05
C VAL A 167 57.47 -41.79 -18.56
N GLY A 168 58.64 -42.32 -18.14
CA GLY A 168 59.02 -42.46 -16.70
C GLY A 168 60.14 -43.48 -16.36
N PRO A 169 60.93 -43.30 -15.27
CA PRO A 169 62.33 -43.76 -15.16
C PRO A 169 62.57 -45.06 -14.35
N THR A 170 63.67 -45.75 -14.69
CA THR A 170 64.08 -47.12 -14.35
C THR A 170 65.17 -47.20 -13.26
N THR A 171 65.20 -48.27 -12.44
CA THR A 171 66.39 -48.70 -11.66
C THR A 171 66.53 -50.22 -11.61
N MET A 172 67.77 -50.71 -11.79
CA MET A 172 68.18 -52.11 -11.91
C MET A 172 68.94 -52.61 -10.68
N THR A 173 68.84 -53.92 -10.47
CA THR A 173 69.36 -54.80 -9.41
C THR A 173 70.85 -55.16 -9.58
N SER A 174 71.49 -55.56 -8.48
CA SER A 174 72.88 -56.05 -8.40
C SER A 174 72.95 -57.56 -8.09
N ALA A 175 74.05 -58.21 -8.54
CA ALA A 175 74.45 -59.58 -8.21
C ALA A 175 75.98 -59.67 -7.94
N PRO A 176 76.48 -60.68 -7.20
CA PRO A 176 77.79 -60.64 -6.51
C PRO A 176 78.82 -61.69 -7.00
N GLY A 177 80.11 -61.53 -6.63
CA GLY A 177 81.13 -62.58 -6.80
C GLY A 177 82.56 -62.27 -6.29
N TYR A 178 83.01 -63.06 -5.29
CA TYR A 178 84.36 -63.62 -4.98
C TYR A 178 85.60 -62.70 -4.80
N VAL A 179 86.04 -62.39 -3.56
CA VAL A 179 87.07 -63.03 -2.66
C VAL A 179 88.53 -62.91 -3.13
N GLY A 180 89.32 -62.09 -2.39
CA GLY A 180 90.77 -62.04 -2.57
C GLY A 180 91.66 -61.20 -1.63
N ASP A 181 91.27 -60.74 -0.43
CA ASP A 181 92.22 -60.34 0.63
C ASP A 181 91.58 -60.29 2.04
N SER A 182 91.31 -61.45 2.64
CA SER A 182 90.32 -61.53 3.73
C SER A 182 90.59 -60.62 4.94
N THR A 183 91.81 -60.27 5.33
CA THR A 183 92.02 -59.45 6.54
C THR A 183 92.07 -57.94 6.28
N SER A 184 92.62 -57.51 5.14
CA SER A 184 92.59 -56.10 4.74
C SER A 184 91.22 -55.72 4.17
N GLU A 185 90.59 -56.65 3.45
CA GLU A 185 89.27 -56.51 2.87
C GLU A 185 88.17 -56.68 3.92
N ILE A 186 88.35 -57.49 4.99
CA ILE A 186 87.44 -57.43 6.16
C ILE A 186 87.49 -56.05 6.80
N ARG A 187 88.67 -55.41 6.96
CA ARG A 187 88.73 -54.04 7.50
C ARG A 187 88.13 -53.01 6.56
N ARG A 188 88.40 -53.11 5.25
CA ARG A 188 87.80 -52.24 4.23
C ARG A 188 86.29 -52.41 4.19
N LEU A 189 85.80 -53.65 4.15
CA LEU A 189 84.37 -54.01 4.17
C LEU A 189 83.72 -53.71 5.53
N GLN A 190 84.44 -53.72 6.65
CA GLN A 190 83.92 -53.25 7.95
C GLN A 190 83.76 -51.74 7.98
N THR A 191 84.72 -51.01 7.41
CA THR A 191 84.66 -49.54 7.28
C THR A 191 83.56 -49.16 6.28
N GLU A 192 83.45 -49.89 5.18
CA GLU A 192 82.40 -49.73 4.17
C GLU A 192 81.04 -50.15 4.72
N ASN A 193 80.94 -51.20 5.55
CA ASN A 193 79.70 -51.54 6.26
C ASN A 193 79.30 -50.47 7.28
N LEU A 194 80.26 -49.83 7.95
CA LEU A 194 79.99 -48.72 8.86
C LEU A 194 79.47 -47.50 8.09
N VAL A 195 80.09 -47.16 6.96
CA VAL A 195 79.62 -46.07 6.08
C VAL A 195 78.28 -46.39 5.45
N LEU A 196 78.04 -47.63 5.02
CA LEU A 196 76.76 -48.08 4.50
C LEU A 196 75.68 -48.10 5.57
N LYS A 197 76.01 -48.45 6.83
CA LYS A 197 75.10 -48.32 7.97
C LYS A 197 74.73 -46.87 8.24
N ASP A 198 75.69 -45.96 8.30
CA ASP A 198 75.43 -44.52 8.49
C ASP A 198 74.57 -43.96 7.34
N ASN A 199 74.87 -44.35 6.10
CA ASN A 199 74.06 -43.99 4.94
C ASN A 199 72.64 -44.58 5.01
N ASN A 200 72.49 -45.83 5.46
CA ASN A 200 71.17 -46.45 5.64
C ASN A 200 70.37 -45.77 6.76
N GLU A 201 71.01 -45.41 7.86
CA GLU A 201 70.38 -44.66 8.96
C GLU A 201 69.95 -43.27 8.49
N ARG A 202 70.79 -42.57 7.70
CA ARG A 202 70.42 -41.30 7.05
C ARG A 202 69.27 -41.46 6.06
N LEU A 203 69.26 -42.53 5.27
CA LEU A 203 68.18 -42.83 4.33
C LEU A 203 66.88 -43.17 5.07
N GLN A 204 66.94 -43.96 6.15
CA GLN A 204 65.79 -44.24 7.02
C GLN A 204 65.24 -42.98 7.68
N LEU A 205 66.10 -42.09 8.18
CA LEU A 205 65.69 -40.79 8.71
C LEU A 205 64.98 -39.95 7.64
N ARG A 206 65.51 -39.90 6.41
CA ARG A 206 64.86 -39.21 5.29
C ARG A 206 63.53 -39.86 4.91
N LEU A 207 63.47 -41.20 4.90
CA LEU A 207 62.24 -41.95 4.61
C LEU A 207 61.16 -41.67 5.66
N ASN A 208 61.54 -41.62 6.94
CA ASN A 208 60.64 -41.27 8.04
C ASN A 208 60.18 -39.81 7.96
N GLN A 209 61.07 -38.88 7.58
CA GLN A 209 60.71 -37.48 7.33
C GLN A 209 59.75 -37.35 6.15
N LEU A 210 59.98 -38.08 5.05
CA LEU A 210 59.08 -38.14 3.91
C LEU A 210 57.74 -38.77 4.29
N GLY A 211 57.72 -39.87 5.04
CA GLY A 211 56.52 -40.53 5.54
C GLY A 211 55.68 -39.59 6.43
N SER A 212 56.33 -38.85 7.33
CA SER A 212 55.67 -37.82 8.15
C SER A 212 55.06 -36.70 7.30
N LYS A 213 55.80 -36.20 6.29
CA LYS A 213 55.28 -35.20 5.36
C LYS A 213 54.11 -35.72 4.51
N PHE A 214 54.18 -36.97 4.03
CA PHE A 214 53.08 -37.60 3.31
C PHE A 214 51.85 -37.80 4.19
N GLY A 215 52.04 -38.18 5.46
CA GLY A 215 50.95 -38.25 6.45
C GLY A 215 50.29 -36.89 6.69
N GLN A 216 51.08 -35.83 6.85
CA GLN A 216 50.56 -34.46 6.99
C GLN A 216 49.80 -34.01 5.73
N VAL A 217 50.32 -34.27 4.53
CA VAL A 217 49.64 -33.93 3.27
C VAL A 217 48.35 -34.73 3.09
N ALA A 218 48.32 -36.00 3.48
CA ALA A 218 47.11 -36.82 3.44
C ALA A 218 46.02 -36.30 4.40
N ASN A 219 46.40 -35.95 5.63
CA ASN A 219 45.47 -35.39 6.61
C ASN A 219 44.96 -34.00 6.18
N ASN A 220 45.84 -33.13 5.68
CA ASN A 220 45.41 -31.82 5.16
C ASN A 220 44.46 -31.97 3.95
N LYS A 221 44.67 -32.99 3.11
CA LYS A 221 43.78 -33.30 1.98
C LYS A 221 42.41 -33.80 2.45
N THR A 222 42.36 -34.64 3.49
CA THR A 222 41.09 -35.11 4.05
C THR A 222 40.30 -34.00 4.73
N ASP A 223 41.00 -33.15 5.49
CA ASP A 223 40.39 -32.01 6.19
C ASP A 223 39.83 -30.99 5.20
N LEU A 224 40.59 -30.67 4.15
CA LEU A 224 40.12 -29.77 3.09
C LEU A 224 38.92 -30.35 2.33
N SER A 225 38.92 -31.66 2.09
CA SER A 225 37.78 -32.34 1.45
C SER A 225 36.53 -32.34 2.34
N GLN A 226 36.66 -32.46 3.67
CA GLN A 226 35.53 -32.36 4.59
C GLN A 226 34.98 -30.92 4.66
N GLN A 227 35.86 -29.92 4.74
CA GLN A 227 35.45 -28.51 4.74
C GLN A 227 34.70 -28.13 3.45
N LEU A 228 35.15 -28.62 2.29
CA LEU A 228 34.46 -28.39 1.02
C LEU A 228 33.05 -28.98 1.05
N LEU A 229 32.90 -30.19 1.60
CA LEU A 229 31.62 -30.91 1.65
C LEU A 229 30.62 -30.20 2.57
N LEU A 230 31.07 -29.72 3.74
CA LEU A 230 30.24 -28.91 4.64
C LEU A 230 29.81 -27.58 3.99
N SER A 231 30.72 -26.91 3.28
CA SER A 231 30.39 -25.68 2.55
C SER A 231 29.38 -25.93 1.41
N GLU A 232 29.48 -27.06 0.70
CA GLU A 232 28.49 -27.44 -0.31
C GLU A 232 27.12 -27.76 0.32
N GLU A 233 27.08 -28.45 1.46
CA GLU A 233 25.85 -28.71 2.20
C GLU A 233 25.16 -27.42 2.67
N GLU A 234 25.92 -26.45 3.16
CA GLU A 234 25.40 -25.13 3.55
C GLU A 234 24.85 -24.37 2.34
N LYS A 235 25.56 -24.38 1.21
CA LYS A 235 25.06 -23.77 -0.04
C LYS A 235 23.78 -24.43 -0.52
N LEU A 236 23.67 -25.76 -0.40
CA LEU A 236 22.45 -26.49 -0.74
C LEU A 236 21.29 -26.09 0.17
N LYS A 237 21.51 -25.98 1.49
CA LYS A 237 20.49 -25.49 2.44
C LYS A 237 20.00 -24.09 2.09
N VAL A 238 20.91 -23.15 1.81
CA VAL A 238 20.52 -21.80 1.38
C VAL A 238 19.74 -21.83 0.06
N SER A 239 20.18 -22.64 -0.90
CA SER A 239 19.46 -22.77 -2.18
C SER A 239 18.07 -23.39 -2.02
N GLN A 240 17.90 -24.33 -1.09
CA GLN A 240 16.62 -24.92 -0.75
C GLN A 240 15.69 -23.87 -0.12
N SER A 241 16.17 -23.13 0.89
CA SER A 241 15.39 -22.05 1.51
C SER A 241 15.00 -20.95 0.52
N LEU A 242 15.85 -20.65 -0.47
CA LEU A 242 15.52 -19.70 -1.53
C LEU A 242 14.37 -20.21 -2.43
N VAL A 243 14.41 -21.49 -2.82
CA VAL A 243 13.33 -22.10 -3.62
C VAL A 243 12.03 -22.18 -2.82
N GLU A 244 12.10 -22.54 -1.54
CA GLU A 244 10.94 -22.55 -0.64
C GLU A 244 10.32 -21.15 -0.52
N MET A 245 11.12 -20.11 -0.29
CA MET A 245 10.64 -18.73 -0.32
C MET A 245 10.04 -18.34 -1.67
N GLN A 246 10.62 -18.80 -2.78
CA GLN A 246 10.11 -18.47 -4.12
C GLN A 246 8.75 -19.13 -4.38
N ILE A 247 8.54 -20.35 -3.90
CA ILE A 247 7.25 -21.04 -3.93
C ILE A 247 6.24 -20.32 -3.05
N GLU A 248 6.62 -19.91 -1.84
CA GLU A 248 5.75 -19.18 -0.93
C GLU A 248 5.35 -17.81 -1.49
N ASN A 249 6.29 -17.09 -2.12
CA ASN A 249 6.02 -15.83 -2.80
C ASN A 249 5.03 -16.01 -3.97
N ASN A 250 5.19 -17.09 -4.75
CA ASN A 250 4.25 -17.41 -5.82
C ASN A 250 2.86 -17.77 -5.29
N LYS A 251 2.76 -18.51 -4.17
CA LYS A 251 1.46 -18.77 -3.52
C LYS A 251 0.77 -17.49 -3.06
N ILE A 252 1.52 -16.58 -2.43
CA ILE A 252 0.99 -15.27 -2.00
C ILE A 252 0.52 -14.45 -3.21
N LYS A 253 1.23 -14.52 -4.34
CA LYS A 253 0.79 -13.87 -5.58
C LYS A 253 -0.49 -14.48 -6.14
N GLU A 254 -0.62 -15.80 -6.17
CA GLU A 254 -1.84 -16.48 -6.60
C GLU A 254 -3.04 -16.11 -5.72
N GLU A 255 -2.86 -16.08 -4.40
CA GLU A 255 -3.90 -15.65 -3.45
C GLU A 255 -4.28 -14.16 -3.65
N ALA A 256 -3.29 -13.30 -3.92
CA ALA A 256 -3.53 -11.89 -4.23
C ALA A 256 -4.30 -11.71 -5.56
N GLU A 257 -3.98 -12.49 -6.60
CA GLU A 257 -4.69 -12.47 -7.88
C GLU A 257 -6.13 -12.99 -7.73
N ALA A 258 -6.35 -14.04 -6.95
CA ALA A 258 -7.69 -14.57 -6.67
C ALA A 258 -8.56 -13.54 -5.94
N THR A 259 -8.04 -12.91 -4.88
CA THR A 259 -8.76 -11.86 -4.14
C THR A 259 -9.01 -10.63 -5.00
N ASN A 260 -8.08 -10.25 -5.88
CA ASN A 260 -8.27 -9.15 -6.81
C ASN A 260 -9.40 -9.45 -7.82
N PHE A 261 -9.49 -10.68 -8.30
CA PHE A 261 -10.60 -11.12 -9.16
C PHE A 261 -11.96 -11.05 -8.43
N GLU A 262 -12.03 -11.51 -7.18
CA GLU A 262 -13.25 -11.41 -6.37
C GLU A 262 -13.68 -9.95 -6.12
N LEU A 263 -12.72 -9.08 -5.81
CA LEU A 263 -12.98 -7.65 -5.61
C LEU A 263 -13.44 -6.97 -6.89
N THR A 264 -12.82 -7.30 -8.04
CA THR A 264 -13.22 -6.78 -9.35
C THR A 264 -14.67 -7.17 -9.66
N ASN A 265 -15.07 -8.42 -9.40
CA ASN A 265 -16.46 -8.86 -9.57
C ASN A 265 -17.43 -8.12 -8.63
N LYS A 266 -17.03 -7.86 -7.38
CA LYS A 266 -17.84 -7.06 -6.44
C LYS A 266 -17.97 -5.62 -6.89
N ILE A 267 -16.91 -5.01 -7.42
CA ILE A 267 -16.95 -3.65 -7.97
C ILE A 267 -17.96 -3.59 -9.12
N ILE A 268 -17.89 -4.52 -10.08
CA ILE A 268 -18.82 -4.58 -11.21
C ILE A 268 -20.27 -4.73 -10.72
N LEU A 269 -20.52 -5.58 -9.71
CA LEU A 269 -21.85 -5.73 -9.13
C LEU A 269 -22.37 -4.43 -8.49
N LEU A 270 -21.51 -3.75 -7.72
CA LEU A 270 -21.85 -2.48 -7.08
C LEU A 270 -22.05 -1.35 -8.09
N GLU A 271 -21.26 -1.33 -9.17
CA GLU A 271 -21.43 -0.38 -10.27
C GLU A 271 -22.79 -0.57 -10.94
N ASN A 272 -23.20 -1.81 -11.20
CA ASN A 272 -24.52 -2.10 -11.76
C ASN A 272 -25.65 -1.63 -10.83
N GLN A 273 -25.55 -1.91 -9.52
CA GLN A 273 -26.54 -1.45 -8.53
C GLN A 273 -26.59 0.08 -8.43
N LEU A 274 -25.44 0.75 -8.55
CA LEU A 274 -25.36 2.20 -8.53
C LEU A 274 -26.03 2.82 -9.77
N VAL A 275 -25.84 2.21 -10.95
CA VAL A 275 -26.51 2.62 -12.18
C VAL A 275 -28.03 2.41 -12.08
N GLU A 276 -28.49 1.29 -11.51
CA GLU A 276 -29.91 1.05 -11.25
C GLU A 276 -30.52 2.11 -10.32
N ALA A 277 -29.86 2.39 -9.20
CA ALA A 277 -30.31 3.41 -8.24
C ALA A 277 -30.31 4.83 -8.86
N GLN A 278 -29.34 5.15 -9.72
CA GLN A 278 -29.33 6.40 -10.48
C GLN A 278 -30.52 6.50 -11.43
N ASN A 279 -30.84 5.43 -12.15
CA ASN A 279 -32.00 5.40 -13.05
C ASN A 279 -33.32 5.58 -12.30
N GLU A 280 -33.47 4.97 -11.11
CA GLU A 280 -34.66 5.17 -10.27
C GLU A 280 -34.77 6.60 -9.77
N ARG A 281 -33.66 7.18 -9.29
CA ARG A 281 -33.60 8.59 -8.87
C ARG A 281 -34.02 9.52 -10.00
N ASP A 282 -33.56 9.28 -11.22
CA ASP A 282 -33.91 10.10 -12.38
C ASP A 282 -35.39 9.97 -12.76
N ARG A 283 -35.99 8.78 -12.59
CA ARG A 283 -37.44 8.58 -12.76
C ARG A 283 -38.24 9.36 -11.72
N PHE A 284 -37.85 9.29 -10.44
CA PHE A 284 -38.50 10.06 -9.39
C PHE A 284 -38.34 11.56 -9.59
N HIS A 285 -37.16 12.01 -10.03
CA HIS A 285 -36.92 13.43 -10.32
C HIS A 285 -37.80 13.93 -11.47
N LYS A 286 -37.94 13.16 -12.56
CA LYS A 286 -38.86 13.49 -13.65
C LYS A 286 -40.32 13.54 -13.20
N SER A 287 -40.76 12.59 -12.38
CA SER A 287 -42.12 12.58 -11.84
C SER A 287 -42.38 13.74 -10.89
N SER A 288 -41.41 14.08 -10.04
CA SER A 288 -41.50 15.21 -9.11
C SER A 288 -41.57 16.53 -9.87
N LYS A 289 -40.73 16.71 -10.89
CA LYS A 289 -40.76 17.90 -11.76
C LYS A 289 -42.10 18.03 -12.48
N ALA A 290 -42.62 16.96 -13.06
CA ALA A 290 -43.93 16.96 -13.73
C ALA A 290 -45.08 17.34 -12.77
N SER A 291 -45.06 16.86 -11.53
CA SER A 291 -46.04 17.26 -10.51
C SER A 291 -45.90 18.71 -10.08
N SER A 292 -44.66 19.20 -9.96
CA SER A 292 -44.37 20.61 -9.65
C SER A 292 -44.84 21.54 -10.77
N ASP A 293 -44.63 21.17 -12.03
CA ASP A 293 -45.05 21.95 -13.18
C ASP A 293 -46.59 22.04 -13.25
N ARG A 294 -47.29 20.93 -12.99
CA ARG A 294 -48.76 20.91 -12.87
C ARG A 294 -49.28 21.76 -11.72
N LEU A 295 -48.58 21.79 -10.58
CA LEU A 295 -48.97 22.64 -9.46
C LEU A 295 -48.84 24.12 -9.84
N ASN A 296 -47.75 24.50 -10.50
CA ASN A 296 -47.54 25.87 -10.97
C ASN A 296 -48.62 26.30 -11.98
N GLU A 297 -49.03 25.41 -12.87
CA GLU A 297 -50.13 25.64 -13.82
C GLU A 297 -51.46 25.87 -13.08
N MET A 298 -51.83 24.98 -12.14
CA MET A 298 -53.04 25.17 -11.31
C MET A 298 -52.99 26.43 -10.44
N GLU A 299 -51.80 26.84 -9.99
CA GLU A 299 -51.62 28.11 -9.27
C GLU A 299 -51.81 29.33 -10.16
N ALA A 300 -51.41 29.24 -11.43
CA ALA A 300 -51.67 30.28 -12.43
C ALA A 300 -53.17 30.39 -12.72
N ASP A 301 -53.84 29.26 -13.00
CA ASP A 301 -55.28 29.21 -13.22
C ASP A 301 -56.07 29.79 -12.03
N ARG A 302 -55.62 29.48 -10.80
CA ARG A 302 -56.22 30.03 -9.57
C ARG A 302 -56.08 31.56 -9.48
N LYS A 303 -54.97 32.13 -9.95
CA LYS A 303 -54.77 33.59 -9.98
C LYS A 303 -55.66 34.23 -11.03
N ASP A 304 -55.72 33.66 -12.23
CA ASP A 304 -56.56 34.17 -13.32
C ASP A 304 -58.04 34.15 -12.91
N LEU A 305 -58.52 33.06 -12.29
CA LEU A 305 -59.89 32.97 -11.80
C LEU A 305 -60.18 33.96 -10.67
N ALA A 306 -59.19 34.26 -9.83
CA ALA A 306 -59.34 35.28 -8.78
C ALA A 306 -59.47 36.68 -9.39
N ASP A 307 -58.69 36.99 -10.42
CA ASP A 307 -58.77 38.26 -11.14
C ASP A 307 -60.11 38.40 -11.87
N GLU A 308 -60.59 37.35 -12.54
CA GLU A 308 -61.94 37.31 -13.14
C GLU A 308 -63.03 37.53 -12.10
N TYR A 309 -62.92 36.90 -10.92
CA TYR A 309 -63.88 37.08 -9.84
C TYR A 309 -63.89 38.53 -9.32
N VAL A 310 -62.73 39.18 -9.21
CA VAL A 310 -62.66 40.60 -8.83
C VAL A 310 -63.38 41.47 -9.86
N VAL A 311 -63.13 41.26 -11.15
CA VAL A 311 -63.83 41.98 -12.24
C VAL A 311 -65.33 41.75 -12.15
N LEU A 312 -65.79 40.50 -12.02
CA LEU A 312 -67.21 40.18 -11.93
C LEU A 312 -67.87 40.82 -10.70
N LYS A 313 -67.19 40.83 -9.55
CA LYS A 313 -67.67 41.47 -8.32
C LYS A 313 -67.80 42.99 -8.49
N THR A 314 -66.84 43.63 -9.16
CA THR A 314 -66.93 45.07 -9.46
C THR A 314 -68.11 45.40 -10.37
N ASN A 315 -68.35 44.59 -11.41
CA ASN A 315 -69.50 44.73 -12.30
C ASN A 315 -70.83 44.55 -11.56
N TYR A 316 -70.93 43.53 -10.70
CA TYR A 316 -72.13 43.29 -9.89
C TYR A 316 -72.43 44.47 -8.95
N LEU A 317 -71.40 45.04 -8.31
CA LEU A 317 -71.55 46.20 -7.44
C LEU A 317 -72.00 47.45 -8.22
N ALA A 318 -71.44 47.68 -9.41
CA ALA A 318 -71.86 48.76 -10.29
C ALA A 318 -73.34 48.62 -10.67
N LEU A 319 -73.76 47.44 -11.13
CA LEU A 319 -75.14 47.15 -11.51
C LEU A 319 -76.10 47.31 -10.32
N THR A 320 -75.69 46.87 -9.13
CA THR A 320 -76.49 47.04 -7.90
C THR A 320 -76.69 48.53 -7.57
N ASN A 321 -75.67 49.36 -7.78
CA ASN A 321 -75.77 50.80 -7.56
C ASN A 321 -76.66 51.48 -8.60
N GLU A 322 -76.60 51.08 -9.87
CA GLU A 322 -77.52 51.56 -10.91
C GLU A 322 -78.97 51.17 -10.60
N HIS A 323 -79.20 49.91 -10.22
CA HIS A 323 -80.51 49.44 -9.83
C HIS A 323 -81.07 50.25 -8.66
N LYS A 324 -80.26 50.53 -7.64
CA LYS A 324 -80.66 51.41 -6.52
C LYS A 324 -81.03 52.81 -7.00
N LYS A 325 -80.28 53.41 -7.92
CA LYS A 325 -80.60 54.73 -8.50
C LYS A 325 -81.94 54.71 -9.23
N GLU A 326 -82.23 53.68 -10.01
CA GLU A 326 -83.54 53.52 -10.67
C GLU A 326 -84.67 53.34 -9.65
N CYS A 327 -84.47 52.56 -8.59
CA CYS A 327 -85.45 52.44 -7.51
C CYS A 327 -85.77 53.81 -6.88
N HIS A 328 -84.75 54.62 -6.58
CA HIS A 328 -84.97 55.98 -6.05
C HIS A 328 -85.71 56.88 -7.05
N ARG A 329 -85.41 56.78 -8.35
CA ARG A 329 -86.16 57.53 -9.39
C ARG A 329 -87.62 57.10 -9.44
N ASN A 330 -87.89 55.79 -9.38
CA ASN A 330 -89.26 55.26 -9.36
C ASN A 330 -90.01 55.67 -8.09
N GLU A 331 -89.35 55.70 -6.93
CA GLU A 331 -89.92 56.21 -5.68
C GLU A 331 -90.28 57.70 -5.79
N ASN A 332 -89.40 58.52 -6.35
CA ASN A 332 -89.67 59.94 -6.59
C ASN A 332 -90.86 60.14 -7.54
N LEU A 333 -90.90 59.40 -8.65
CA LEU A 333 -92.03 59.43 -9.59
C LEU A 333 -93.34 58.98 -8.92
N ALA A 334 -93.30 57.98 -8.04
CA ALA A 334 -94.47 57.53 -7.29
C ALA A 334 -94.98 58.63 -6.33
N ILE A 335 -94.08 59.35 -5.67
CA ILE A 335 -94.43 60.51 -4.81
C ILE A 335 -95.03 61.64 -5.65
N GLU A 336 -94.46 61.96 -6.81
CA GLU A 336 -95.00 62.96 -7.74
C GLU A 336 -96.41 62.59 -8.22
N LEU A 337 -96.64 61.34 -8.61
CA LEU A 337 -97.96 60.83 -9.00
C LEU A 337 -98.97 60.94 -7.85
N LEU A 338 -98.58 60.59 -6.62
CA LEU A 338 -99.43 60.70 -5.45
C LEU A 338 -99.84 62.17 -5.19
N ASN A 339 -98.91 63.11 -5.33
CA ASN A 339 -99.19 64.54 -5.21
C ASN A 339 -100.16 65.02 -6.28
N LEU A 340 -100.00 64.58 -7.54
CA LEU A 340 -100.94 64.90 -8.63
C LEU A 340 -102.34 64.35 -8.37
N VAL A 341 -102.45 63.12 -7.86
CA VAL A 341 -103.75 62.51 -7.49
C VAL A 341 -104.42 63.28 -6.36
N ASN A 342 -103.67 63.67 -5.33
CA ASN A 342 -104.19 64.48 -4.22
C ASN A 342 -104.67 65.86 -4.70
N ASN A 343 -103.92 66.52 -5.57
CA ASN A 343 -104.32 67.79 -6.18
C ASN A 343 -105.59 67.64 -7.03
N LYS A 344 -105.69 66.57 -7.84
CA LYS A 344 -106.90 66.26 -8.61
C LYS A 344 -108.11 66.00 -7.71
N ALA A 345 -107.93 65.27 -6.61
CA ALA A 345 -108.98 64.99 -5.65
C ALA A 345 -109.47 66.26 -4.92
N ALA A 346 -108.56 67.18 -4.58
CA ALA A 346 -108.90 68.48 -3.99
C ALA A 346 -109.73 69.35 -4.95
N LEU A 347 -109.33 69.43 -6.22
CA LEU A 347 -110.09 70.11 -7.28
C LEU A 347 -111.48 69.50 -7.48
N MET A 348 -111.60 68.17 -7.50
CA MET A 348 -112.90 67.47 -7.58
C MET A 348 -113.82 67.78 -6.40
N ARG A 349 -113.29 67.92 -5.18
CA ARG A 349 -114.10 68.36 -4.01
C ARG A 349 -114.62 69.79 -4.19
N GLN A 350 -113.82 70.67 -4.77
CA GLN A 350 -114.19 72.06 -5.02
C GLN A 350 -115.28 72.18 -6.09
N VAL A 351 -115.22 71.33 -7.14
CA VAL A 351 -116.29 71.21 -8.15
C VAL A 351 -117.59 70.68 -7.52
N ASN A 352 -117.52 69.64 -6.70
CA ASN A 352 -118.71 69.08 -6.05
C ASN A 352 -119.39 70.06 -5.08
N LEU A 353 -118.62 70.91 -4.40
CA LEU A 353 -119.16 71.95 -3.50
C LEU A 353 -119.86 73.11 -4.24
N LEU A 354 -119.51 73.34 -5.51
CA LEU A 354 -120.15 74.38 -6.33
C LEU A 354 -121.38 73.88 -7.10
N THR A 355 -121.67 72.57 -7.07
CA THR A 355 -122.71 71.96 -7.92
C THR A 355 -124.04 71.72 -7.20
N ASN A 356 -124.12 71.81 -5.87
CA ASN A 356 -125.34 71.43 -5.13
C ASN A 356 -125.85 72.51 -4.15
N ASP A 357 -127.01 73.06 -4.47
CA ASP A 357 -128.02 73.68 -3.58
C ASP A 357 -129.41 73.47 -4.26
N PRO A 358 -130.58 73.47 -3.58
CA PRO A 358 -131.04 72.50 -2.57
C PRO A 358 -132.48 71.95 -2.83
N SER A 359 -132.98 71.17 -1.86
CA SER A 359 -134.39 70.77 -1.55
C SER A 359 -134.90 69.41 -2.07
N GLN A 360 -135.62 68.56 -1.35
CA GLN A 360 -135.77 68.18 0.07
C GLN A 360 -136.74 66.98 0.10
N MET A 361 -136.47 65.96 0.95
CA MET A 361 -137.43 65.10 1.72
C MET A 361 -138.46 64.22 0.95
N ASP A 362 -138.84 62.99 1.30
CA ASP A 362 -138.68 62.12 2.48
C ASP A 362 -138.92 60.65 2.06
N ASP A 363 -138.10 59.69 2.52
CA ASP A 363 -138.55 58.34 2.92
C ASP A 363 -137.50 57.69 3.86
N PRO A 364 -137.79 57.45 5.16
CA PRO A 364 -136.79 57.12 6.18
C PRO A 364 -136.21 55.69 6.14
N ASN A 365 -136.75 54.79 5.31
CA ASN A 365 -136.29 53.39 5.26
C ASN A 365 -135.22 53.10 4.18
N ALA A 366 -134.93 54.04 3.29
CA ALA A 366 -133.80 53.95 2.34
C ALA A 366 -132.46 54.41 2.95
N GLU A 367 -132.49 55.13 4.07
CA GLU A 367 -131.32 55.73 4.70
C GLU A 367 -130.56 54.77 5.63
N ILE A 368 -131.24 53.75 6.18
CA ILE A 368 -130.59 52.71 7.01
C ILE A 368 -129.77 51.76 6.14
N ASP A 369 -130.19 51.48 4.90
CA ASP A 369 -129.43 50.64 3.97
C ASP A 369 -128.29 51.40 3.27
N ARG A 370 -128.43 52.72 3.05
CA ARG A 370 -127.34 53.58 2.58
C ARG A 370 -126.26 53.80 3.64
N VAL A 371 -126.64 54.00 4.91
CA VAL A 371 -125.66 54.16 6.02
C VAL A 371 -124.96 52.83 6.34
N LYS A 372 -125.63 51.68 6.21
CA LYS A 372 -124.98 50.36 6.32
C LYS A 372 -124.00 50.07 5.16
N ALA A 373 -124.31 50.51 3.93
CA ALA A 373 -123.42 50.35 2.79
C ALA A 373 -122.15 51.23 2.88
N ILE A 374 -122.26 52.46 3.42
CA ILE A 374 -121.13 53.39 3.54
C ILE A 374 -120.20 53.05 4.73
N VAL A 375 -120.73 52.47 5.82
CA VAL A 375 -119.93 52.06 6.98
C VAL A 375 -119.15 50.75 6.72
N GLN A 376 -119.63 49.87 5.84
CA GLN A 376 -118.89 48.67 5.41
C GLN A 376 -117.82 48.95 4.33
N GLN A 377 -117.98 49.99 3.51
CA GLN A 377 -117.00 50.32 2.45
C GLN A 377 -115.75 51.06 2.96
N ASN A 378 -115.80 51.71 4.13
CA ASN A 378 -114.71 52.55 4.63
C ASN A 378 -113.91 51.97 5.82
N THR A 379 -114.17 50.71 6.21
CA THR A 379 -113.42 50.04 7.31
C THR A 379 -112.34 49.03 6.84
N SER A 380 -112.05 48.94 5.54
CA SER A 380 -110.97 48.06 5.03
C SER A 380 -109.90 48.77 4.21
N GLY A 381 -109.56 50.01 4.61
CA GLY A 381 -108.34 50.70 4.21
C GLY A 381 -107.08 50.09 4.84
N LYS A 382 -106.84 48.79 4.62
CA LYS A 382 -105.50 48.19 4.62
C LYS A 382 -105.37 47.51 3.27
N ILE A 383 -104.66 48.18 2.36
CA ILE A 383 -104.09 47.53 1.19
C ILE A 383 -103.21 46.40 1.74
N LYS A 384 -103.78 45.19 1.80
CA LYS A 384 -103.01 43.97 2.02
C LYS A 384 -102.37 43.66 0.68
N ALA A 385 -101.04 43.69 0.65
CA ALA A 385 -100.19 43.26 -0.45
C ALA A 385 -100.28 41.72 -0.68
N ASP A 386 -101.46 41.13 -0.56
CA ASP A 386 -101.74 39.69 -0.69
C ASP A 386 -102.58 39.36 -1.93
N GLN A 387 -102.83 40.32 -2.82
CA GLN A 387 -103.47 40.06 -4.12
C GLN A 387 -102.54 40.28 -5.33
N ILE A 388 -101.23 40.37 -5.08
CA ILE A 388 -100.17 40.16 -6.08
C ILE A 388 -99.36 38.87 -5.77
N LEU A 389 -99.65 38.21 -4.65
CA LEU A 389 -99.03 36.95 -4.25
C LEU A 389 -100.09 35.85 -4.27
N GLY A 390 -99.73 34.69 -4.82
CA GLY A 390 -100.60 33.51 -4.93
C GLY A 390 -101.21 33.06 -3.61
N SER A 391 -102.10 32.05 -3.66
CA SER A 391 -102.90 31.59 -2.53
C SER A 391 -102.11 31.42 -1.22
N GLN A 392 -102.75 31.61 -0.06
CA GLN A 392 -102.10 31.49 1.26
C GLN A 392 -101.37 30.14 1.47
N LYS A 393 -101.85 29.09 0.79
CA LYS A 393 -101.23 27.77 0.73
C LYS A 393 -99.95 27.72 -0.12
N ASP A 394 -99.82 28.59 -1.12
CA ASP A 394 -98.61 28.74 -1.93
C ASP A 394 -97.58 29.61 -1.22
N ARG A 395 -98.02 30.61 -0.43
CA ARG A 395 -97.13 31.38 0.45
C ARG A 395 -96.53 30.52 1.57
N GLU A 396 -97.33 29.71 2.26
CA GLU A 396 -96.83 28.74 3.26
C GLU A 396 -95.88 27.72 2.64
N LYS A 397 -96.16 27.19 1.43
CA LYS A 397 -95.24 26.27 0.75
C LYS A 397 -93.92 26.93 0.34
N VAL A 398 -93.95 28.20 -0.08
CA VAL A 398 -92.75 28.94 -0.45
C VAL A 398 -91.95 29.31 0.80
N GLU A 399 -92.61 29.73 1.88
CA GLU A 399 -91.99 29.98 3.18
C GLU A 399 -91.41 28.68 3.76
N ASP A 400 -92.12 27.56 3.74
CA ASP A 400 -91.61 26.25 4.18
C ASP A 400 -90.42 25.79 3.34
N ARG A 401 -90.44 26.01 2.02
CA ARG A 401 -89.29 25.69 1.15
C ARG A 401 -88.11 26.62 1.43
N LEU A 402 -88.34 27.91 1.66
CA LEU A 402 -87.30 28.89 1.98
C LEU A 402 -86.71 28.63 3.36
N PHE A 403 -87.52 28.34 4.38
CA PHE A 403 -87.06 27.99 5.71
C PHE A 403 -86.40 26.61 5.73
N ALA A 404 -86.90 25.62 4.97
CA ALA A 404 -86.22 24.34 4.82
C ALA A 404 -84.88 24.51 4.08
N SER A 405 -84.81 25.35 3.05
CA SER A 405 -83.56 25.66 2.36
C SER A 405 -82.60 26.44 3.26
N SER A 406 -83.09 27.40 4.03
CA SER A 406 -82.31 28.19 4.99
C SER A 406 -81.77 27.32 6.12
N ARG A 407 -82.58 26.41 6.67
CA ARG A 407 -82.12 25.42 7.67
C ARG A 407 -81.10 24.44 7.08
N LYS A 408 -81.25 24.05 5.81
CA LYS A 408 -80.25 23.22 5.11
C LYS A 408 -78.94 23.97 4.89
N PHE A 409 -78.98 25.24 4.50
CA PHE A 409 -77.77 26.06 4.38
C PHE A 409 -77.13 26.34 5.73
N GLU A 410 -77.91 26.60 6.77
CA GLU A 410 -77.40 26.85 8.12
C GLU A 410 -76.76 25.59 8.72
N THR A 411 -77.37 24.41 8.51
CA THR A 411 -76.75 23.14 8.88
C THR A 411 -75.50 22.81 8.04
N GLN A 412 -75.48 23.13 6.75
CA GLN A 412 -74.28 22.99 5.91
C GLN A 412 -73.17 23.95 6.33
N ILE A 413 -73.49 25.21 6.64
CA ILE A 413 -72.53 26.21 7.12
C ILE A 413 -71.97 25.78 8.47
N ASN A 414 -72.80 25.29 9.38
CA ASN A 414 -72.34 24.81 10.69
C ASN A 414 -71.49 23.55 10.57
N ARG A 415 -71.81 22.63 9.65
CA ARG A 415 -70.94 21.47 9.33
C ARG A 415 -69.59 21.94 8.77
N LEU A 416 -69.59 22.79 7.76
CA LEU A 416 -68.35 23.34 7.20
C LEU A 416 -67.52 24.07 8.25
N LYS A 417 -68.14 24.89 9.11
CA LYS A 417 -67.44 25.56 10.23
C LYS A 417 -66.81 24.57 11.21
N ASN A 418 -67.50 23.48 11.52
CA ASN A 418 -66.95 22.44 12.40
C ASN A 418 -65.81 21.69 11.70
N ASP A 419 -65.97 21.30 10.43
CA ASP A 419 -64.96 20.60 9.66
C ASP A 419 -63.68 21.47 9.50
N PHE A 420 -63.84 22.77 9.20
CA PHE A 420 -62.73 23.72 9.17
C PHE A 420 -62.10 23.94 10.55
N GLY A 421 -62.90 23.97 11.61
CA GLY A 421 -62.41 24.07 12.98
C GLY A 421 -61.60 22.85 13.42
N ASP A 422 -62.04 21.66 13.04
CA ASP A 422 -61.37 20.39 13.35
C ASP A 422 -60.09 20.22 12.52
N GLU A 423 -60.11 20.56 11.23
CA GLU A 423 -58.90 20.61 10.40
C GLU A 423 -57.90 21.67 10.89
N HIS A 424 -58.37 22.83 11.37
CA HIS A 424 -57.51 23.84 11.99
C HIS A 424 -56.85 23.31 13.27
N LYS A 425 -57.60 22.69 14.18
CA LYS A 425 -57.05 22.08 15.41
C LYS A 425 -56.08 20.93 15.09
N LYS A 426 -56.36 20.15 14.07
CA LYS A 426 -55.49 19.07 13.59
C LYS A 426 -54.19 19.61 12.99
N ASN A 427 -54.26 20.70 12.23
CA ASN A 427 -53.08 21.36 11.69
C ASN A 427 -52.26 22.07 12.79
N GLU A 428 -52.92 22.68 13.77
CA GLU A 428 -52.27 23.31 14.92
C GLU A 428 -51.56 22.28 15.81
N SER A 429 -52.20 21.14 16.09
CA SER A 429 -51.57 20.03 16.81
C SER A 429 -50.39 19.44 16.03
N ARG A 430 -50.50 19.26 14.71
CA ARG A 430 -49.37 18.84 13.86
C ARG A 430 -48.22 19.85 13.87
N MET A 431 -48.53 21.14 13.80
CA MET A 431 -47.52 22.21 13.89
C MET A 431 -46.81 22.19 15.24
N ASN A 432 -47.55 22.02 16.34
CA ASN A 432 -46.97 21.93 17.69
C ASN A 432 -46.11 20.67 17.86
N SER A 433 -46.53 19.53 17.31
CA SER A 433 -45.71 18.30 17.28
C SER A 433 -44.42 18.50 16.49
N LEU A 434 -44.50 19.08 15.29
CA LEU A 434 -43.31 19.38 14.47
C LEU A 434 -42.38 20.40 15.13
N MET A 435 -42.93 21.41 15.81
CA MET A 435 -42.12 22.38 16.57
C MET A 435 -41.41 21.72 17.76
N LYS A 436 -42.06 20.76 18.43
CA LYS A 436 -41.45 19.98 19.51
C LYS A 436 -40.34 19.08 18.98
N GLU A 437 -40.59 18.34 17.90
CA GLU A 437 -39.57 17.52 17.23
C GLU A 437 -38.38 18.38 16.73
N LEU A 438 -38.64 19.57 16.22
CA LEU A 438 -37.60 20.53 15.82
C LEU A 438 -36.80 21.05 17.03
N ALA A 439 -37.43 21.27 18.18
CA ALA A 439 -36.75 21.68 19.41
C ALA A 439 -35.89 20.55 19.97
N ASP A 440 -36.42 19.33 20.01
CA ASP A 440 -35.71 18.13 20.50
C ASP A 440 -34.50 17.79 19.61
N THR A 441 -34.66 17.87 18.28
CA THR A 441 -33.55 17.69 17.34
C THR A 441 -32.48 18.77 17.47
N ARG A 442 -32.86 20.04 17.72
CA ARG A 442 -31.91 21.14 18.01
C ARG A 442 -31.15 20.94 19.32
N MET A 443 -31.80 20.43 20.36
CA MET A 443 -31.15 20.11 21.65
C MET A 443 -30.16 18.96 21.48
N LEU A 444 -30.56 17.87 20.81
CA LEU A 444 -29.67 16.76 20.49
C LEU A 444 -28.48 17.20 19.64
N ALA A 445 -28.69 18.10 18.67
CA ALA A 445 -27.61 18.66 17.86
C ALA A 445 -26.59 19.44 18.71
N ARG A 446 -27.05 20.22 19.70
CA ARG A 446 -26.16 20.94 20.65
C ARG A 446 -25.39 20.00 21.56
N GLU A 447 -26.01 18.96 22.09
CA GLU A 447 -25.32 17.94 22.90
C GLU A 447 -24.24 17.22 22.09
N ARG A 448 -24.54 16.90 20.82
CA ARG A 448 -23.59 16.28 19.90
C ARG A 448 -22.45 17.24 19.55
N GLN A 449 -22.73 18.52 19.33
CA GLN A 449 -21.73 19.57 19.14
C GLN A 449 -20.79 19.68 20.34
N GLN A 450 -21.34 19.68 21.56
CA GLN A 450 -20.53 19.72 22.78
C GLN A 450 -19.65 18.48 22.87
N LYS A 451 -20.17 17.29 22.56
CA LYS A 451 -19.39 16.05 22.53
C LYS A 451 -18.27 16.06 21.50
N ILE A 452 -18.53 16.60 20.31
CA ILE A 452 -17.53 16.79 19.25
C ILE A 452 -16.41 17.71 19.76
N SER A 453 -16.75 18.84 20.39
CA SER A 453 -15.74 19.76 20.94
C SER A 453 -14.90 19.13 22.06
N GLU A 454 -15.51 18.35 22.95
CA GLU A 454 -14.81 17.61 24.01
C GLU A 454 -13.84 16.56 23.44
N LEU A 455 -14.27 15.83 22.41
CA LEU A 455 -13.42 14.83 21.74
C LEU A 455 -12.27 15.51 20.98
N SER A 456 -12.55 16.61 20.27
CA SER A 456 -11.52 17.39 19.57
C SER A 456 -10.46 17.91 20.54
N ALA A 457 -10.84 18.42 21.70
CA ALA A 457 -9.91 18.86 22.73
C ALA A 457 -9.02 17.70 23.24
N LYS A 458 -9.62 16.52 23.49
CA LYS A 458 -8.87 15.32 23.91
C LYS A 458 -7.90 14.81 22.86
N VAL A 459 -8.26 14.90 21.58
CA VAL A 459 -7.39 14.53 20.46
C VAL A 459 -6.15 15.43 20.41
N ILE A 460 -6.33 16.75 20.61
CA ILE A 460 -5.22 17.71 20.65
C ILE A 460 -4.29 17.45 21.85
N THR A 461 -4.83 17.18 23.04
CA THR A 461 -3.99 16.90 24.22
C THR A 461 -3.21 15.60 24.07
N LEU A 462 -3.84 14.53 23.58
CA LEU A 462 -3.17 13.25 23.34
C LEU A 462 -2.08 13.34 22.27
N ARG A 463 -2.29 14.18 21.25
CA ARG A 463 -1.26 14.48 20.25
C ARG A 463 -0.05 15.17 20.87
N GLY A 464 -0.28 16.19 21.70
CA GLY A 464 0.82 16.88 22.41
C GLY A 464 1.59 15.94 23.35
N GLU A 465 0.89 15.05 24.07
CA GLU A 465 1.53 14.03 24.91
C GLU A 465 2.36 13.03 24.09
N LYS A 466 1.86 12.61 22.93
CA LYS A 466 2.57 11.73 22.00
C LYS A 466 3.87 12.38 21.51
N GLU A 467 3.79 13.61 20.98
CA GLU A 467 4.97 14.36 20.48
C GLU A 467 6.00 14.61 21.59
N ALA A 468 5.54 14.90 22.82
CA ALA A 468 6.40 15.04 23.98
C ALA A 468 7.12 13.71 24.33
N LEU A 469 6.41 12.58 24.31
CA LEU A 469 6.99 11.26 24.56
C LEU A 469 8.00 10.84 23.47
N GLU A 470 7.71 11.14 22.20
CA GLU A 470 8.64 10.90 21.09
C GLU A 470 9.94 11.71 21.27
N SER A 471 9.82 13.00 21.61
CA SER A 471 11.00 13.84 21.87
C SER A 471 11.84 13.32 23.05
N GLN A 472 11.20 12.78 24.09
CA GLN A 472 11.89 12.18 25.24
C GLN A 472 12.57 10.87 24.88
N CYS A 473 11.95 10.03 24.05
CA CYS A 473 12.53 8.79 23.55
C CYS A 473 13.80 9.08 22.74
N ASN A 474 13.72 10.05 21.82
CA ASN A 474 14.87 10.49 21.02
C ASN A 474 16.00 11.03 21.91
N ARG A 475 15.69 11.85 22.93
CA ARG A 475 16.68 12.34 23.90
C ARG A 475 17.36 11.21 24.68
N LEU A 476 16.61 10.20 25.11
CA LEU A 476 17.16 9.05 25.83
C LEU A 476 18.05 8.21 24.90
N GLN A 477 17.66 8.03 23.64
CA GLN A 477 18.45 7.30 22.66
C GLN A 477 19.77 8.02 22.34
N HIS A 478 19.76 9.35 22.21
CA HIS A 478 20.98 10.15 22.11
C HIS A 478 21.86 10.01 23.35
N LYS A 479 21.29 10.06 24.56
CA LYS A 479 22.07 9.84 25.80
C LYS A 479 22.72 8.45 25.87
N VAL A 480 22.06 7.41 25.37
CA VAL A 480 22.65 6.06 25.26
C VAL A 480 23.83 6.06 24.30
N LYS A 481 23.71 6.78 23.17
CA LYS A 481 24.78 6.92 22.18
C LYS A 481 25.98 7.70 22.75
N ASP A 482 25.74 8.85 23.37
CA ASP A 482 26.78 9.70 23.96
C ASP A 482 27.54 8.98 25.07
N LEU A 483 26.82 8.26 25.95
CA LEU A 483 27.45 7.38 26.94
C LEU A 483 28.32 6.32 26.25
N GLY A 484 27.81 5.65 25.22
CA GLY A 484 28.57 4.67 24.44
C GLY A 484 29.83 5.23 23.76
N GLU A 485 29.84 6.51 23.41
CA GLU A 485 31.01 7.22 22.86
C GLU A 485 32.01 7.59 23.96
N ASP A 486 31.54 8.17 25.08
CA ASP A 486 32.34 8.48 26.26
C ASP A 486 33.09 7.25 26.80
N PHE A 487 32.44 6.10 26.76
CA PHE A 487 33.02 4.85 27.21
C PHE A 487 34.07 4.28 26.25
N ARG A 488 33.85 4.41 24.94
CA ARG A 488 34.91 4.10 23.95
C ARG A 488 36.11 5.01 24.15
N ALA A 489 35.89 6.30 24.37
CA ALA A 489 36.96 7.27 24.61
C ALA A 489 37.75 6.95 25.89
N ARG A 490 37.07 6.57 26.99
CA ARG A 490 37.75 6.14 28.23
C ARG A 490 38.53 4.84 28.04
N LEU A 491 37.99 3.88 27.30
CA LEU A 491 38.70 2.63 26.99
C LEU A 491 39.98 2.89 26.18
N VAL A 492 39.91 3.76 25.18
CA VAL A 492 41.09 4.19 24.41
C VAL A 492 42.12 4.83 25.34
N LYS A 493 41.70 5.76 26.21
CA LYS A 493 42.58 6.41 27.18
C LYS A 493 43.22 5.43 28.17
N TYR A 494 42.47 4.44 28.66
CA TYR A 494 43.04 3.40 29.53
C TYR A 494 44.02 2.49 28.79
N VAL A 495 43.77 2.19 27.51
CA VAL A 495 44.73 1.45 26.68
C VAL A 495 46.00 2.27 26.44
N GLU A 496 45.87 3.58 26.24
CA GLU A 496 46.99 4.52 26.14
C GLU A 496 47.78 4.60 27.46
N ASP A 497 47.10 4.74 28.61
CA ASP A 497 47.74 4.77 29.93
C ASP A 497 48.48 3.46 30.25
N ILE A 498 47.90 2.31 29.86
CA ILE A 498 48.55 0.99 29.98
C ILE A 498 49.77 0.90 29.05
N ALA A 499 49.67 1.39 27.81
CA ALA A 499 50.80 1.43 26.89
C ALA A 499 51.93 2.35 27.41
N GLU A 500 51.58 3.51 27.96
CA GLU A 500 52.54 4.46 28.52
C GLU A 500 53.23 3.93 29.79
N TYR A 501 52.51 3.17 30.63
CA TYR A 501 53.08 2.46 31.77
C TYR A 501 54.06 1.35 31.35
N VAL A 502 53.74 0.64 30.27
CA VAL A 502 54.60 -0.41 29.69
C VAL A 502 55.85 0.21 29.04
N ASP A 503 55.72 1.36 28.38
CA ASP A 503 56.83 2.06 27.72
C ASP A 503 57.77 2.77 28.72
N LYS A 504 57.27 3.23 29.88
CA LYS A 504 58.10 3.80 30.97
C LYS A 504 58.86 2.74 31.79
N GLY A 505 58.59 1.44 31.59
CA GLY A 505 59.29 0.34 32.24
C GLY A 505 60.40 -0.26 31.37
N SER A 506 61.64 0.22 31.53
CA SER A 506 62.81 -0.36 30.89
C SER A 506 63.08 -1.78 31.42
N GLY A 507 62.74 -2.80 30.62
CA GLY A 507 63.27 -4.17 30.76
C GLY A 507 62.75 -4.99 31.95
N VAL A 508 61.85 -5.92 31.65
CA VAL A 508 61.37 -7.03 32.52
C VAL A 508 60.72 -6.59 33.85
N PRO A 509 59.37 -6.53 33.91
CA PRO A 509 58.66 -6.45 35.17
C PRO A 509 58.88 -7.74 35.96
N GLY A 510 59.25 -7.65 37.25
CA GLY A 510 59.20 -8.81 38.14
C GLY A 510 57.79 -9.42 38.16
N GLN A 511 57.68 -10.75 38.23
CA GLN A 511 56.40 -11.49 38.13
C GLN A 511 55.31 -10.94 39.08
N ALA A 512 55.69 -10.43 40.26
CA ALA A 512 54.75 -9.87 41.24
C ALA A 512 54.12 -8.53 40.78
N GLN A 513 54.87 -7.70 40.07
CA GLN A 513 54.43 -6.39 39.58
C GLN A 513 53.55 -6.56 38.32
N GLN A 514 53.89 -7.55 37.50
CA GLN A 514 53.11 -7.98 36.34
C GLN A 514 51.77 -8.64 36.73
N ARG A 515 51.71 -9.34 37.87
CA ARG A 515 50.46 -9.89 38.42
C ARG A 515 49.57 -8.79 39.00
N ARG A 516 50.11 -7.89 39.83
CA ARG A 516 49.32 -6.76 40.39
C ARG A 516 48.72 -5.86 39.31
N MET A 517 49.45 -5.60 38.23
CA MET A 517 48.94 -4.81 37.11
C MET A 517 47.83 -5.54 36.35
N ARG A 518 47.97 -6.87 36.17
CA ARG A 518 46.94 -7.70 35.53
C ARG A 518 45.68 -7.78 36.38
N ASP A 519 45.82 -8.00 37.68
CA ASP A 519 44.72 -8.05 38.63
C ASP A 519 43.99 -6.70 38.74
N TYR A 520 44.73 -5.59 38.68
CA TYR A 520 44.16 -4.23 38.64
C TYR A 520 43.39 -3.98 37.33
N CYS A 521 43.97 -4.32 36.17
CA CYS A 521 43.29 -4.20 34.88
C CYS A 521 42.05 -5.09 34.79
N ASP A 522 42.11 -6.31 35.32
CA ASP A 522 40.99 -7.26 35.31
C ASP A 522 39.87 -6.84 36.27
N SER A 523 40.20 -6.31 37.46
CA SER A 523 39.21 -5.73 38.38
C SER A 523 38.54 -4.50 37.75
N MET A 524 39.33 -3.61 37.16
CA MET A 524 38.83 -2.41 36.50
C MET A 524 37.92 -2.76 35.30
N LEU A 525 38.33 -3.71 34.46
CA LEU A 525 37.53 -4.17 33.32
C LEU A 525 36.22 -4.84 33.76
N LYS A 526 36.21 -5.51 34.92
CA LYS A 526 34.98 -6.09 35.49
C LYS A 526 34.04 -5.00 36.01
N ASP A 527 34.56 -4.02 36.74
CA ASP A 527 33.74 -2.94 37.31
C ASP A 527 33.16 -2.04 36.21
N ILE A 528 33.95 -1.74 35.18
CA ILE A 528 33.49 -1.02 33.98
C ILE A 528 32.39 -1.81 33.28
N ARG A 529 32.61 -3.10 32.97
CA ARG A 529 31.58 -3.93 32.32
C ARG A 529 30.30 -4.03 33.14
N ARG A 530 30.39 -4.13 34.46
CA ARG A 530 29.22 -4.20 35.36
C ARG A 530 28.45 -2.88 35.40
N SER A 531 29.13 -1.77 35.67
CA SER A 531 28.49 -0.44 35.76
C SER A 531 27.82 -0.03 34.43
N HIS A 532 28.44 -0.40 33.31
CA HIS A 532 27.86 -0.23 31.99
C HIS A 532 26.61 -1.05 31.75
N LYS A 533 26.71 -2.36 32.00
CA LYS A 533 25.60 -3.27 31.78
C LYS A 533 24.39 -2.83 32.61
N GLU A 534 24.62 -2.45 33.87
CA GLU A 534 23.56 -1.91 34.72
C GLU A 534 22.95 -0.60 34.18
N ARG A 535 23.76 0.34 33.69
CA ARG A 535 23.27 1.64 33.18
C ARG A 535 22.59 1.52 31.81
N GLU A 536 23.10 0.65 30.95
CA GLU A 536 22.53 0.31 29.65
C GLU A 536 21.21 -0.45 29.81
N ASP A 537 21.14 -1.40 30.75
CA ASP A 537 19.92 -2.13 31.08
C ASP A 537 18.85 -1.19 31.66
N GLN A 538 19.22 -0.25 32.54
CA GLN A 538 18.30 0.77 33.08
C GLN A 538 17.72 1.68 32.00
N LEU A 539 18.57 2.19 31.09
CA LEU A 539 18.12 3.08 30.00
C LEU A 539 17.32 2.31 28.94
N SER A 540 17.68 1.06 28.66
CA SER A 540 16.94 0.18 27.75
C SER A 540 15.55 -0.17 28.30
N GLN A 541 15.45 -0.48 29.59
CA GLN A 541 14.16 -0.72 30.26
C GLN A 541 13.28 0.53 30.26
N ALA A 542 13.87 1.71 30.52
CA ALA A 542 13.15 2.98 30.43
C ALA A 542 12.63 3.24 29.01
N ALA A 543 13.46 3.05 27.98
CA ALA A 543 13.07 3.21 26.58
C ALA A 543 11.95 2.24 26.17
N GLN A 544 12.02 0.97 26.60
CA GLN A 544 10.95 -0.01 26.36
C GLN A 544 9.64 0.36 27.06
N ALA A 545 9.70 0.87 28.30
CA ALA A 545 8.53 1.35 29.02
C ALA A 545 7.87 2.56 28.32
N PHE A 546 8.66 3.50 27.80
CA PHE A 546 8.15 4.63 27.01
C PHE A 546 7.55 4.18 25.68
N LYS A 547 8.17 3.21 24.99
CA LYS A 547 7.61 2.62 23.76
C LYS A 547 6.26 1.97 24.01
N LYS A 548 6.11 1.24 25.13
CA LYS A 548 4.83 0.63 25.53
C LYS A 548 3.77 1.69 25.84
N ARG A 549 4.13 2.78 26.52
CA ARG A 549 3.22 3.93 26.74
C ARG A 549 2.80 4.56 25.42
N LEU A 550 3.76 4.83 24.52
CA LEU A 550 3.48 5.39 23.19
C LEU A 550 2.49 4.53 22.41
N GLN A 551 2.64 3.20 22.42
CA GLN A 551 1.71 2.27 21.78
C GLN A 551 0.30 2.34 22.41
N ASN A 552 0.21 2.40 23.73
CA ASN A 552 -1.08 2.53 24.42
C ASN A 552 -1.76 3.87 24.10
N THR A 553 -1.00 4.97 24.04
CA THR A 553 -1.53 6.30 23.70
C THR A 553 -1.96 6.36 22.23
N ALA A 554 -1.19 5.76 21.32
CA ALA A 554 -1.54 5.65 19.90
C ALA A 554 -2.83 4.83 19.70
N HIS A 555 -2.95 3.68 20.38
CA HIS A 555 -4.18 2.88 20.32
C HIS A 555 -5.40 3.63 20.89
N SER A 556 -5.22 4.36 21.99
CA SER A 556 -6.28 5.21 22.55
C SER A 556 -6.68 6.35 21.60
N TYR A 557 -5.71 6.94 20.90
CA TYR A 557 -5.93 7.97 19.88
C TYR A 557 -6.72 7.43 18.68
N GLU A 558 -6.37 6.24 18.17
CA GLU A 558 -7.12 5.56 17.10
C GLU A 558 -8.57 5.29 17.50
N MET A 559 -8.79 4.78 18.72
CA MET A 559 -10.14 4.52 19.24
C MET A 559 -10.99 5.79 19.32
N VAL A 560 -10.40 6.91 19.75
CA VAL A 560 -11.07 8.22 19.82
C VAL A 560 -11.34 8.78 18.42
N LEU A 561 -10.41 8.61 17.46
CA LEU A 561 -10.61 9.00 16.06
C LEU A 561 -11.77 8.23 15.41
N VAL A 562 -11.86 6.92 15.63
CA VAL A 562 -12.97 6.10 15.13
C VAL A 562 -14.31 6.56 15.72
N ALA A 563 -14.35 6.85 17.03
CA ALA A 563 -15.55 7.39 17.67
C ALA A 563 -15.94 8.77 17.11
N TYR A 564 -14.95 9.64 16.85
CA TYR A 564 -15.16 10.96 16.22
C TYR A 564 -15.70 10.82 14.78
N ARG A 565 -15.12 9.93 13.96
CA ARG A 565 -15.58 9.64 12.59
C ARG A 565 -17.03 9.18 12.55
N ASN A 566 -17.38 8.21 13.39
CA ASN A 566 -18.74 7.67 13.47
C ASN A 566 -19.75 8.74 13.89
N LEU A 567 -19.37 9.63 14.82
CA LEU A 567 -20.22 10.72 15.29
C LEU A 567 -20.41 11.80 14.21
N ARG A 568 -19.36 12.13 13.46
CA ARG A 568 -19.41 13.09 12.36
C ARG A 568 -20.29 12.59 11.22
N GLN A 569 -20.10 11.34 10.76
CA GLN A 569 -20.92 10.73 9.72
C GLN A 569 -22.41 10.66 10.11
N THR A 570 -22.71 10.38 11.38
CA THR A 570 -24.10 10.38 11.85
C THR A 570 -24.72 11.78 11.92
N CYS A 571 -23.92 12.83 12.16
CA CYS A 571 -24.38 14.21 12.09
C CYS A 571 -24.58 14.68 10.64
N GLU A 572 -23.68 14.31 9.72
CA GLU A 572 -23.78 14.61 8.28
C GLU A 572 -24.99 13.91 7.64
N ALA A 573 -25.22 12.63 7.94
CA ALA A 573 -26.36 11.86 7.43
C ALA A 573 -27.74 12.39 7.89
N ARG A 574 -27.78 13.13 9.01
CA ARG A 574 -29.02 13.73 9.55
C ARG A 574 -29.26 15.18 9.12
N GLY A 575 -28.33 15.81 8.38
CA GLY A 575 -28.54 17.11 7.77
C GLY A 575 -28.63 18.29 8.75
N PHE A 576 -27.80 18.31 9.80
CA PHE A 576 -27.80 19.43 10.75
C PHE A 576 -27.08 20.67 10.19
N GLU A 577 -27.83 21.62 9.59
CA GLU A 577 -27.29 22.84 8.93
C GLU A 577 -26.50 23.83 9.82
N ARG A 578 -26.49 23.67 11.15
CA ARG A 578 -25.89 24.63 12.10
C ARG A 578 -24.90 24.02 13.11
N VAL A 579 -24.43 22.81 12.86
CA VAL A 579 -23.47 22.10 13.73
C VAL A 579 -22.09 22.27 13.11
N ASP A 580 -21.17 22.90 13.84
CA ASP A 580 -19.76 23.00 13.44
C ASP A 580 -19.10 21.63 13.65
N LEU A 581 -18.95 20.88 12.55
CA LEU A 581 -18.47 19.50 12.59
C LEU A 581 -16.99 19.38 13.02
N GLY A 582 -16.29 20.51 13.19
CA GLY A 582 -14.88 20.55 13.53
C GLY A 582 -13.97 20.28 12.32
N PRO A 583 -12.64 20.18 12.55
CA PRO A 583 -11.64 20.04 11.49
C PRO A 583 -11.80 18.75 10.66
N ASP A 584 -11.38 18.82 9.40
CA ASP A 584 -11.62 17.73 8.44
C ASP A 584 -10.75 16.48 8.73
N GLU A 585 -11.17 15.31 8.23
CA GLU A 585 -10.46 14.04 8.47
C GLU A 585 -9.01 14.10 7.99
N THR A 586 -8.73 14.87 6.94
CA THR A 586 -7.39 15.10 6.41
C THR A 586 -6.50 15.94 7.33
N GLU A 587 -7.08 16.77 8.20
CA GLU A 587 -6.33 17.56 9.20
C GLU A 587 -6.04 16.75 10.48
N LEU A 588 -6.80 15.66 10.68
CA LEU A 588 -6.72 14.77 11.85
C LEU A 588 -6.06 13.41 11.54
N ARG A 589 -5.75 13.12 10.27
CA ARG A 589 -4.97 11.93 9.88
C ARG A 589 -3.51 12.11 10.28
N LEU A 590 -3.02 11.18 11.10
CA LEU A 590 -1.59 10.92 11.21
C LEU A 590 -1.10 10.45 9.83
N GLY A 591 -0.03 11.05 9.32
CA GLY A 591 0.59 10.57 8.09
C GLY A 591 1.12 9.15 8.27
N ASP A 592 0.48 8.19 7.62
CA ASP A 592 0.86 6.76 7.65
C ASP A 592 2.25 6.48 7.04
N THR A 593 2.85 7.46 6.36
CA THR A 593 4.17 7.35 5.74
C THR A 593 5.35 7.54 6.69
N GLU A 594 5.16 8.18 7.86
CA GLU A 594 6.30 8.60 8.69
C GLU A 594 6.59 7.69 9.91
N LEU A 595 5.63 6.90 10.42
CA LEU A 595 5.83 6.21 11.70
C LEU A 595 6.17 4.72 11.63
N GLN A 596 5.81 3.99 10.56
CA GLN A 596 5.94 2.52 10.57
C GLN A 596 6.83 1.93 9.49
N SER A 597 6.92 2.52 8.29
CA SER A 597 7.70 1.88 7.22
C SER A 597 9.22 2.10 7.37
N SER A 598 9.68 3.23 7.89
CA SER A 598 11.10 3.52 8.05
C SER A 598 11.70 2.81 9.26
N HIS A 599 11.07 2.91 10.43
CA HIS A 599 11.61 2.34 11.67
C HIS A 599 11.56 0.82 11.72
N LEU A 600 10.57 0.14 11.13
CA LEU A 600 10.59 -1.32 11.03
C LEU A 600 11.68 -1.78 10.05
N LYS A 601 11.84 -1.09 8.92
CA LYS A 601 12.91 -1.40 7.95
C LYS A 601 14.30 -1.13 8.50
N GLU A 602 14.49 -0.04 9.25
CA GLU A 602 15.76 0.29 9.91
C GLU A 602 16.06 -0.66 11.07
N LEU A 603 15.06 -1.08 11.83
CA LEU A 603 15.23 -1.98 12.96
C LEU A 603 15.48 -3.42 12.49
N ASP A 604 14.86 -3.86 11.39
CA ASP A 604 15.16 -5.15 10.75
C ASP A 604 16.51 -5.12 10.02
N LYS A 605 16.88 -3.99 9.41
CA LYS A 605 18.22 -3.79 8.84
C LYS A 605 19.30 -3.80 9.93
N ALA A 606 19.10 -3.08 11.04
CA ALA A 606 20.01 -3.06 12.17
C ALA A 606 20.11 -4.42 12.88
N LYS A 607 19.01 -5.18 13.00
CA LYS A 607 19.04 -6.57 13.48
C LYS A 607 19.79 -7.49 12.53
N GLY A 608 19.59 -7.33 11.22
CA GLY A 608 20.30 -8.06 10.19
C GLY A 608 21.80 -7.78 10.22
N ASP A 609 22.19 -6.52 10.36
CA ASP A 609 23.59 -6.10 10.43
C ASP A 609 24.25 -6.49 11.75
N LEU A 610 23.51 -6.48 12.87
CA LEU A 610 23.97 -7.04 14.14
C LEU A 610 24.17 -8.56 14.06
N GLY A 611 23.31 -9.27 13.33
CA GLY A 611 23.48 -10.69 13.03
C GLY A 611 24.71 -10.98 12.17
N LYS A 612 24.95 -10.17 11.13
CA LYS A 612 26.15 -10.27 10.28
C LYS A 612 27.43 -10.00 11.06
N LEU A 613 27.48 -8.92 11.84
CA LEU A 613 28.65 -8.63 12.67
C LEU A 613 28.89 -9.72 13.73
N LYS A 614 27.84 -10.32 14.28
CA LYS A 614 27.97 -11.43 15.23
C LYS A 614 28.51 -12.68 14.56
N ASN A 615 28.04 -13.00 13.35
CA ASN A 615 28.55 -14.12 12.55
C ASN A 615 29.97 -13.87 12.06
N GLU A 616 30.33 -12.64 11.70
CA GLU A 616 31.70 -12.25 11.34
C GLU A 616 32.63 -12.33 12.55
N LEU A 617 32.16 -11.88 13.72
CA LEU A 617 32.89 -12.00 14.97
C LEU A 617 33.10 -13.47 15.36
N ASP A 618 32.08 -14.31 15.17
CA ASP A 618 32.17 -15.75 15.46
C ASP A 618 33.02 -16.48 14.41
N ALA A 619 33.00 -16.05 13.14
CA ALA A 619 33.91 -16.54 12.10
C ALA A 619 35.37 -16.12 12.35
N ILE A 620 35.61 -14.89 12.83
CA ILE A 620 36.94 -14.41 13.22
C ILE A 620 37.43 -15.19 14.45
N LYS A 621 36.58 -15.42 15.46
CA LYS A 621 36.93 -16.29 16.61
C LYS A 621 37.28 -17.71 16.17
N LEU A 622 36.55 -18.27 15.21
CA LEU A 622 36.83 -19.59 14.63
C LEU A 622 38.15 -19.61 13.85
N LYS A 623 38.44 -18.53 13.11
CA LYS A 623 39.63 -18.38 12.25
C LYS A 623 40.92 -18.19 13.04
N TYR A 624 40.85 -17.62 14.25
CA TYR A 624 42.00 -17.35 15.11
C TYR A 624 42.05 -18.21 16.39
N GLY A 625 41.18 -19.22 16.52
CA GLY A 625 41.22 -20.18 17.63
C GLY A 625 40.98 -19.59 19.02
N LEU A 626 40.30 -18.45 19.11
CA LEU A 626 39.96 -17.80 20.39
C LEU A 626 38.66 -18.38 20.94
N PHE A 627 38.72 -19.62 21.44
CA PHE A 627 37.71 -20.14 22.36
C PHE A 627 38.01 -19.62 23.77
N GLY A 628 37.02 -19.00 24.39
CA GLY A 628 37.14 -18.57 25.78
C GLY A 628 35.78 -18.32 26.40
N GLU A 629 35.17 -19.38 26.94
CA GLU A 629 34.68 -19.32 28.31
C GLU A 629 35.23 -20.53 29.08
N ASP A 630 35.83 -20.21 30.23
CA ASP A 630 35.98 -21.04 31.42
C ASP A 630 36.69 -22.39 31.33
N LYS A 631 38.00 -22.36 31.09
CA LYS A 631 38.93 -23.23 31.84
C LYS A 631 40.21 -22.47 32.21
N LYS A 632 40.43 -22.34 33.52
CA LYS A 632 41.76 -22.21 34.10
C LYS A 632 42.58 -23.42 33.66
N ASP A 633 43.89 -23.21 33.54
CA ASP A 633 44.94 -24.20 33.32
C ASP A 633 45.32 -24.44 31.85
N GLY A 634 46.45 -23.86 31.46
CA GLY A 634 47.06 -24.08 30.14
C GLY A 634 47.99 -22.98 29.64
N PHE A 635 48.71 -22.25 30.51
CA PHE A 635 49.78 -21.33 30.08
C PHE A 635 51.14 -21.86 30.56
N GLY A 636 51.53 -23.00 30.01
CA GLY A 636 52.77 -23.67 30.37
C GLY A 636 53.36 -24.42 29.19
N ASP A 637 53.72 -23.71 28.11
CA ASP A 637 54.69 -24.24 27.13
C ASP A 637 55.20 -23.16 26.14
N PHE A 638 55.74 -22.05 26.66
CA PHE A 638 56.43 -21.03 25.85
C PHE A 638 57.84 -20.68 26.36
N ALA A 639 58.45 -21.61 27.09
CA ALA A 639 59.74 -21.43 27.75
C ALA A 639 60.97 -21.70 26.84
N GLY A 640 60.78 -22.11 25.58
CA GLY A 640 61.87 -22.58 24.71
C GLY A 640 62.44 -21.59 23.67
N MET A 641 61.87 -20.40 23.46
CA MET A 641 62.35 -19.45 22.43
C MET A 641 63.20 -18.31 23.00
N SER A 642 64.31 -18.03 22.31
CA SER A 642 65.28 -16.99 22.64
C SER A 642 64.69 -15.58 22.63
N VAL A 643 65.29 -14.69 23.43
CA VAL A 643 64.82 -13.32 23.71
C VAL A 643 64.74 -12.44 22.44
N SER A 644 65.60 -12.67 21.45
CA SER A 644 65.59 -11.96 20.17
C SER A 644 64.36 -12.31 19.31
N GLY A 645 63.99 -13.60 19.20
CA GLY A 645 62.82 -14.02 18.42
C GLY A 645 61.49 -13.55 19.01
N LYS A 646 61.41 -13.33 20.33
CA LYS A 646 60.23 -12.75 20.99
C LYS A 646 60.08 -11.26 20.64
N SER A 647 61.18 -10.49 20.63
CA SER A 647 61.16 -9.06 20.26
C SER A 647 60.68 -8.83 18.82
N ASP A 648 61.16 -9.65 17.88
CA ASP A 648 60.84 -9.53 16.46
C ASP A 648 59.40 -9.96 16.15
N LEU A 649 58.88 -10.97 16.86
CA LEU A 649 57.48 -11.39 16.75
C LEU A 649 56.51 -10.33 17.29
N TRP A 650 56.86 -9.68 18.41
CA TRP A 650 56.08 -8.57 18.96
C TRP A 650 56.15 -7.31 18.09
N SER A 651 57.29 -7.06 17.44
CA SER A 651 57.46 -6.01 16.43
C SER A 651 56.54 -6.24 15.22
N ALA A 652 56.51 -7.47 14.70
CA ALA A 652 55.66 -7.86 13.58
C ALA A 652 54.16 -7.75 13.92
N LEU A 653 53.77 -8.18 15.13
CA LEU A 653 52.39 -8.09 15.60
C LEU A 653 51.94 -6.62 15.75
N ARG A 654 52.81 -5.75 16.26
CA ARG A 654 52.54 -4.29 16.36
C ARG A 654 52.37 -3.64 14.99
N LYS A 655 53.19 -4.04 14.00
CA LYS A 655 53.09 -3.52 12.64
C LYS A 655 51.78 -3.97 11.97
N GLN A 656 51.40 -5.24 12.15
CA GLN A 656 50.14 -5.77 11.65
C GLN A 656 48.92 -5.13 12.32
N LEU A 657 48.96 -4.86 13.64
CA LEU A 657 47.83 -4.19 14.31
C LEU A 657 47.63 -2.77 13.80
N ARG A 658 48.71 -2.02 13.57
CA ARG A 658 48.66 -0.66 13.01
C ARG A 658 48.20 -0.65 11.55
N GLU A 659 48.72 -1.57 10.73
CA GLU A 659 48.26 -1.71 9.33
C GLU A 659 46.79 -2.14 9.25
N PHE A 660 46.34 -3.02 10.16
CA PHE A 660 44.95 -3.44 10.22
C PHE A 660 44.03 -2.28 10.62
N THR A 661 44.38 -1.51 11.66
CA THR A 661 43.57 -0.35 12.08
C THR A 661 43.53 0.74 11.03
N LEU A 662 44.66 1.04 10.37
CA LEU A 662 44.71 2.08 9.34
C LEU A 662 43.93 1.66 8.09
N ASN A 663 44.05 0.41 7.65
CA ASN A 663 43.31 -0.11 6.49
C ASN A 663 41.80 -0.25 6.75
N THR A 664 41.40 -0.72 7.93
CA THR A 664 39.97 -0.78 8.29
C THR A 664 39.37 0.61 8.41
N GLN A 665 40.11 1.58 8.97
CA GLN A 665 39.66 2.97 9.03
C GLN A 665 39.53 3.60 7.63
N GLN A 666 40.49 3.36 6.74
CA GLN A 666 40.43 3.86 5.36
C GLN A 666 39.26 3.24 4.58
N GLN A 667 38.96 1.96 4.78
CA GLN A 667 37.81 1.28 4.16
C GLN A 667 36.48 1.88 4.63
N LEU A 668 36.34 2.13 5.95
CA LEU A 668 35.13 2.74 6.51
C LEU A 668 34.96 4.20 6.04
N GLU A 669 36.04 4.95 5.89
CA GLU A 669 36.00 6.32 5.36
C GLU A 669 35.61 6.35 3.87
N GLN A 670 36.11 5.41 3.06
CA GLN A 670 35.69 5.24 1.67
C GLN A 670 34.22 4.84 1.55
N GLU A 671 33.75 3.93 2.39
CA GLU A 671 32.36 3.48 2.40
C GLU A 671 31.42 4.60 2.84
N ARG A 672 31.80 5.39 3.85
CA ARG A 672 31.08 6.60 4.26
C ARG A 672 31.02 7.64 3.14
N ALA A 673 32.11 7.90 2.42
CA ALA A 673 32.13 8.83 1.30
C ALA A 673 31.22 8.36 0.15
N ARG A 674 31.23 7.05 -0.15
CA ARG A 674 30.33 6.44 -1.14
C ARG A 674 28.86 6.62 -0.77
N LEU A 675 28.49 6.29 0.48
CA LEU A 675 27.10 6.44 0.95
C LEU A 675 26.63 7.90 0.96
N LEU A 676 27.51 8.85 1.29
CA LEU A 676 27.18 10.28 1.20
C LEU A 676 26.90 10.71 -0.25
N SER A 677 27.70 10.23 -1.22
CA SER A 677 27.47 10.53 -2.64
C SER A 677 26.14 9.94 -3.15
N GLU A 678 25.81 8.71 -2.74
CA GLU A 678 24.56 8.04 -3.12
C GLU A 678 23.35 8.75 -2.50
N ASN A 679 23.46 9.22 -1.26
CA ASN A 679 22.41 10.00 -0.60
C ASN A 679 22.16 11.35 -1.31
N GLN A 680 23.22 12.04 -1.76
CA GLN A 680 23.07 13.28 -2.54
C GLN A 680 22.36 13.05 -3.87
N VAL A 681 22.68 11.97 -4.59
CA VAL A 681 22.00 11.61 -5.85
C VAL A 681 20.52 11.30 -5.60
N LEU A 682 20.20 10.55 -4.54
CA LEU A 682 18.81 10.26 -4.19
C LEU A 682 18.02 11.51 -3.80
N GLN A 683 18.64 12.45 -3.06
CA GLN A 683 18.02 13.73 -2.73
C GLN A 683 17.76 14.57 -4.00
N GLN A 684 18.68 14.56 -4.96
CA GLN A 684 18.51 15.24 -6.25
C GLN A 684 17.34 14.63 -7.04
N GLN A 685 17.28 13.29 -7.15
CA GLN A 685 16.19 12.59 -7.83
C GLN A 685 14.82 12.82 -7.17
N LEU A 686 14.78 12.90 -5.84
CA LEU A 686 13.57 13.24 -5.09
C LEU A 686 13.10 14.66 -5.43
N LYS A 687 14.03 15.61 -5.49
CA LYS A 687 13.74 17.00 -5.86
C LYS A 687 13.22 17.11 -7.29
N GLU A 688 13.83 16.40 -8.25
CA GLU A 688 13.37 16.33 -9.64
C GLU A 688 11.97 15.71 -9.76
N SER A 689 11.70 14.65 -8.98
CA SER A 689 10.37 14.02 -8.92
C SER A 689 9.32 14.96 -8.34
N GLN A 690 9.69 15.72 -7.30
CA GLN A 690 8.81 16.73 -6.69
C GLN A 690 8.52 17.88 -7.66
N GLU A 691 9.52 18.40 -8.36
CA GLU A 691 9.36 19.45 -9.39
C GLU A 691 8.49 18.95 -10.56
N TYR A 692 8.62 17.68 -10.96
CA TYR A 692 7.76 17.06 -11.96
C TYR A 692 6.29 17.00 -11.51
N ILE A 693 6.04 16.53 -10.27
CA ILE A 693 4.69 16.48 -9.69
C ILE A 693 4.09 17.89 -9.62
N ASP A 694 4.84 18.87 -9.14
CA ASP A 694 4.36 20.25 -9.01
C ASP A 694 4.03 20.85 -10.38
N SER A 695 4.87 20.63 -11.39
CA SER A 695 4.62 21.07 -12.77
C SER A 695 3.38 20.40 -13.38
N HIS A 696 3.21 19.10 -13.17
CA HIS A 696 2.05 18.36 -13.66
C HIS A 696 0.76 18.73 -12.93
N LEU A 697 0.80 18.98 -11.62
CA LEU A 697 -0.33 19.48 -10.86
C LEU A 697 -0.79 20.87 -11.35
N VAL A 698 0.14 21.76 -11.68
CA VAL A 698 -0.19 23.05 -12.30
C VAL A 698 -0.86 22.85 -13.66
N ARG A 699 -0.35 21.96 -14.51
CA ARG A 699 -0.98 21.63 -15.80
C ARG A 699 -2.37 21.02 -15.64
N TYR A 700 -2.55 20.09 -14.69
CA TYR A 700 -3.86 19.50 -14.41
C TYR A 700 -4.84 20.54 -13.89
N LYS A 701 -4.41 21.46 -13.02
CA LYS A 701 -5.26 22.58 -12.59
C LYS A 701 -5.67 23.46 -13.77
N GLN A 702 -4.75 23.79 -14.67
CA GLN A 702 -5.05 24.56 -15.88
C GLN A 702 -6.02 23.82 -16.82
N GLU A 703 -5.86 22.50 -16.98
CA GLU A 703 -6.75 21.70 -17.82
C GLU A 703 -8.14 21.55 -17.19
N ILE A 704 -8.23 21.39 -15.88
CA ILE A 704 -9.51 21.42 -15.15
C ILE A 704 -10.22 22.76 -15.34
N ILE A 705 -9.49 23.88 -15.29
CA ILE A 705 -10.05 25.22 -15.55
C ILE A 705 -10.52 25.33 -16.99
N ARG A 706 -9.75 24.82 -17.96
CA ARG A 706 -10.12 24.81 -19.38
C ARG A 706 -11.37 23.97 -19.65
N LEU A 707 -11.46 22.78 -19.07
CA LEU A 707 -12.63 21.89 -19.18
C LEU A 707 -13.87 22.52 -18.54
N ARG A 708 -13.72 23.21 -17.41
CA ARG A 708 -14.82 23.93 -16.76
C ARG A 708 -15.34 25.10 -17.62
N ARG A 709 -14.47 25.83 -18.32
CA ARG A 709 -14.88 26.85 -19.30
C ARG A 709 -15.65 26.25 -20.48
N LEU A 710 -15.23 25.10 -20.99
CA LEU A 710 -15.93 24.41 -22.08
C LEU A 710 -17.32 23.92 -21.65
N LEU A 711 -17.51 23.62 -20.36
CA LEU A 711 -18.79 23.22 -19.76
C LEU A 711 -19.69 24.41 -19.38
N GLY A 712 -19.31 25.66 -19.69
CA GLY A 712 -20.14 26.85 -19.44
C GLY A 712 -20.24 27.26 -17.97
N MET A 713 -19.38 26.73 -17.09
CA MET A 713 -19.30 27.16 -15.69
C MET A 713 -18.44 28.42 -15.60
N SER A 714 -19.04 29.58 -15.27
CA SER A 714 -18.32 30.84 -15.11
C SER A 714 -17.48 30.89 -13.82
N GLU A 715 -16.36 31.61 -13.84
CA GLU A 715 -15.40 31.78 -12.72
C GLU A 715 -16.00 32.45 -11.46
N THR A 716 -17.31 32.74 -11.43
CA THR A 716 -17.98 33.51 -10.38
C THR A 716 -18.51 32.70 -9.20
N ASP A 717 -18.59 31.37 -9.29
CA ASP A 717 -19.19 30.54 -8.23
C ASP A 717 -18.21 30.04 -7.17
N VAL A 718 -16.95 30.52 -7.16
CA VAL A 718 -15.98 30.17 -6.12
C VAL A 718 -15.15 31.39 -5.70
N ASN A 719 -15.74 32.25 -4.89
CA ASN A 719 -14.98 33.17 -4.05
C ASN A 719 -14.37 32.39 -2.87
N PHE A 720 -13.14 31.91 -3.03
CA PHE A 720 -12.25 31.74 -1.89
C PHE A 720 -11.74 33.15 -1.49
N PRO A 721 -11.81 33.56 -0.22
CA PRO A 721 -11.32 34.88 0.18
C PRO A 721 -9.79 34.89 0.16
N THR A 722 -9.22 35.39 -0.92
CA THR A 722 -7.82 35.79 -0.99
C THR A 722 -7.64 37.08 -0.20
N THR A 723 -6.90 37.02 0.91
CA THR A 723 -6.49 38.18 1.71
C THR A 723 -5.52 39.06 0.91
N SER A 724 -6.03 40.21 0.45
CA SER A 724 -5.21 41.26 -0.13
C SER A 724 -4.35 41.92 0.95
N LYS A 725 -3.07 42.13 0.63
CA LYS A 725 -2.19 43.11 1.30
C LYS A 725 -2.90 44.47 1.41
N ASN A 726 -2.99 45.01 2.63
CA ASN A 726 -2.87 46.44 2.91
C ASN A 726 -2.40 46.59 4.36
N ARG A 727 -1.14 46.97 4.62
CA ARG A 727 -0.66 48.36 4.76
C ARG A 727 -1.46 49.15 5.80
N ARG A 728 -0.88 49.27 7.01
CA ARG A 728 -0.54 50.52 7.74
C ARG A 728 -0.78 50.38 9.25
N ARG A 729 0.31 50.72 9.96
CA ARG A 729 0.47 51.02 11.40
C ARG A 729 0.47 49.84 12.35
#